data_AF-A0A8S3TRL8-F1
#
_entry.id   AF-A0A8S3TRL8-F1
#
_cell.length_a   1.000
_cell.length_b   1.000
_cell.length_c   1.000
_cell.angle_alpha   90.00
_cell.angle_beta   90.00
_cell.angle_gamma   90.00
#
_symmetry.space_group_name_H-M   'P 1'
#
loop_
_entity.id
_entity.type
_entity.pdbx_description
1 polymer ?
#
loop_
_entity_poly.entity_id
_entity_poly.type
_entity_poly.pdbx_seq_one_letter_code
_entity_poly.pdbx_strand_id
1 'polypeptide(L)'
;MAIVADIQEIIKSTKLKRSKNARSVMNSVTASISGENLANSRGKIKLCKNLGLPARRVAHGGQRIRSRILKSESSAWALTQQKTRKDSISEETKKTVYNFWLSDGISHPTGNKSDIKRERLGPNLYTSHMTHVLEKTQTDAYLDFVAKYPEIKIGQRAFEKLRPFFVRPASEKDRNTCCCRYHVEANLVFKACMKFRKSCDRETDSQESDYPVFEKMSDLIHITLCPKVNGFYRKNCLDRKCSLCGVGNFKLSPNESQSSSTVEWQKYEYITEKSKGKNVRRRLTLIKKKTSVNEMFLNLKKLLETFPAHQHRSNWQSNQLKSLVQNLPVNHCICIHDYSENYRCVEKEEIQSNYFQRTECSIHVTVMHRHAILEYDGVDSTEEFPEIITEHFFVISPDLQHDNDFTKYVQKKVKEYLDSISYTVDHMHEFTDGCSSQYKSRHCLGSLSTAIPDFGYKTFHRNFFETSHAKGPQDAAGGFIKRQADISVLRGNTVIQNAKDLFTFCESSLKKPRSALFKRRVFRYVDSIDRHNSKIFKPIQQNRQIHHVFTSTCNEIIVSDLSCYTCDQCILGNYLNCLNVENTGVKKTIKPREITQTSNEEEVAQDTDILSEDISDLVSINSVVAVKTDDDNFDYYLMKISKGSHVLNSAESDSWGATYPPGFEVFRGHYYDKISDNDPLKYKLLKTKTALVPTKSLLYILADVDASYRITISEDTHLDILSVLDNLD
;
A
#
# COMPACT_ATOMS: atom_id res chain seq x y z
N MET A 1 11.71 -47.32 -54.92
CA MET A 1 12.43 -46.03 -55.00
C MET A 1 11.87 -44.99 -54.04
N ALA A 2 10.54 -44.82 -53.94
CA ALA A 2 9.89 -43.88 -53.01
C ALA A 2 10.32 -44.02 -51.53
N ILE A 3 10.25 -45.24 -50.96
CA ILE A 3 10.62 -45.48 -49.55
C ILE A 3 12.07 -45.05 -49.22
N VAL A 4 12.99 -45.20 -50.17
CA VAL A 4 14.40 -44.81 -49.96
C VAL A 4 14.54 -43.28 -49.95
N ALA A 5 13.73 -42.58 -50.76
CA ALA A 5 13.69 -41.12 -50.77
C ALA A 5 13.08 -40.57 -49.46
N ASP A 6 12.01 -41.18 -48.95
CA ASP A 6 11.39 -40.78 -47.68
C ASP A 6 12.37 -40.95 -46.50
N ILE A 7 13.11 -42.07 -46.47
CA ILE A 7 14.13 -42.31 -45.44
C ILE A 7 15.28 -41.29 -45.58
N GLN A 8 15.69 -40.91 -46.79
CA GLN A 8 16.69 -39.86 -47.00
C GLN A 8 16.23 -38.50 -46.47
N GLU A 9 14.96 -38.13 -46.69
CA GLU A 9 14.38 -36.89 -46.20
C GLU A 9 14.35 -36.84 -44.67
N ILE A 10 13.91 -37.93 -44.03
CA ILE A 10 13.97 -38.08 -42.58
C ILE A 10 15.41 -37.92 -42.09
N ILE A 11 16.38 -38.59 -42.70
CA ILE A 11 17.79 -38.48 -42.27
C ILE A 11 18.32 -37.04 -42.42
N LYS A 12 18.01 -36.35 -43.53
CA LYS A 12 18.44 -34.96 -43.75
C LYS A 12 17.83 -34.00 -42.72
N SER A 13 16.52 -34.07 -42.51
CA SER A 13 15.80 -33.21 -41.56
C SER A 13 16.22 -33.45 -40.11
N THR A 14 16.58 -34.69 -39.76
CA THR A 14 16.99 -35.06 -38.40
C THR A 14 18.45 -34.74 -38.12
N LYS A 15 19.36 -34.84 -39.11
CA LYS A 15 20.79 -34.48 -38.96
C LYS A 15 21.00 -33.02 -38.54
N LEU A 16 20.13 -32.11 -39.00
CA LEU A 16 20.21 -30.68 -38.69
C LEU A 16 19.76 -30.35 -37.25
N LYS A 17 18.97 -31.22 -36.62
CA LYS A 17 18.41 -30.99 -35.28
C LYS A 17 19.36 -31.56 -34.22
N ARG A 18 20.09 -30.70 -33.49
CA ARG A 18 21.00 -31.09 -32.39
C ARG A 18 20.26 -31.41 -31.06
N SER A 19 19.18 -32.19 -31.09
CA SER A 19 18.38 -32.52 -29.88
C SER A 19 18.49 -33.99 -29.45
N LYS A 20 18.08 -34.31 -28.21
CA LYS A 20 18.01 -35.70 -27.71
C LYS A 20 17.00 -36.53 -28.53
N ASN A 21 15.86 -35.94 -28.88
CA ASN A 21 14.82 -36.59 -29.68
C ASN A 21 15.31 -36.88 -31.11
N ALA A 22 16.04 -35.96 -31.72
CA ALA A 22 16.65 -36.16 -33.04
C ALA A 22 17.64 -37.34 -33.05
N ARG A 23 18.43 -37.51 -31.98
CA ARG A 23 19.30 -38.68 -31.81
C ARG A 23 18.50 -39.98 -31.69
N SER A 24 17.38 -39.96 -30.96
CA SER A 24 16.50 -41.14 -30.80
C SER A 24 15.89 -41.57 -32.14
N VAL A 25 15.38 -40.61 -32.92
CA VAL A 25 14.84 -40.85 -34.27
C VAL A 25 15.92 -41.43 -35.19
N MET A 26 17.11 -40.85 -35.21
CA MET A 26 18.22 -41.38 -36.01
C MET A 26 18.62 -42.81 -35.62
N ASN A 27 18.61 -43.14 -34.32
CA ASN A 27 18.89 -44.49 -33.84
C ASN A 27 17.82 -45.48 -34.29
N SER A 28 16.55 -45.08 -34.27
CA SER A 28 15.41 -45.90 -34.70
C SER A 28 15.43 -46.18 -36.20
N VAL A 29 15.69 -45.15 -37.01
CA VAL A 29 15.87 -45.28 -38.47
C VAL A 29 17.04 -46.22 -38.76
N THR A 30 18.17 -46.05 -38.06
CA THR A 30 19.36 -46.90 -38.25
C THR A 30 19.07 -48.35 -37.85
N ALA A 31 18.38 -48.60 -36.73
CA ALA A 31 18.01 -49.95 -36.30
C ALA A 31 17.05 -50.66 -37.29
N SER A 32 16.16 -49.90 -37.91
CA SER A 32 15.18 -50.42 -38.87
C SER A 32 15.85 -50.93 -40.16
N ILE A 33 16.88 -50.23 -40.64
CA ILE A 33 17.60 -50.59 -41.87
C ILE A 33 18.77 -51.57 -41.65
N SER A 34 19.14 -51.85 -40.40
CA SER A 34 20.28 -52.70 -40.01
C SER A 34 19.91 -54.16 -39.68
N GLY A 35 18.98 -54.76 -40.45
CA GLY A 35 18.59 -56.16 -40.28
C GLY A 35 19.67 -57.18 -40.65
N GLU A 36 19.49 -58.44 -40.23
CA GLU A 36 20.46 -59.54 -40.44
C GLU A 36 20.76 -59.79 -41.93
N ASN A 37 19.76 -59.65 -42.80
CA ASN A 37 19.90 -59.75 -44.26
C ASN A 37 20.83 -58.68 -44.86
N LEU A 38 21.04 -57.55 -44.18
CA LEU A 38 21.91 -56.47 -44.62
C LEU A 38 23.31 -56.51 -43.98
N ALA A 39 23.49 -57.31 -42.92
CA ALA A 39 24.76 -57.43 -42.20
C ALA A 39 25.86 -58.03 -43.09
N ASN A 40 25.48 -58.98 -43.95
CA ASN A 40 26.40 -59.83 -44.72
C ASN A 40 26.38 -59.60 -46.25
N SER A 41 25.71 -58.55 -46.75
CA SER A 41 25.49 -58.38 -48.21
C SER A 41 26.33 -57.27 -48.87
N ARG A 42 26.73 -57.47 -50.14
CA ARG A 42 27.34 -56.45 -51.02
C ARG A 42 26.42 -55.22 -51.22
N GLY A 43 25.11 -55.37 -50.99
CA GLY A 43 24.10 -54.31 -51.11
C GLY A 43 24.17 -53.21 -50.03
N LYS A 44 24.85 -53.46 -48.91
CA LYS A 44 25.00 -52.52 -47.79
C LYS A 44 25.70 -51.23 -48.17
N ILE A 45 26.79 -51.30 -48.95
CA ILE A 45 27.55 -50.10 -49.38
C ILE A 45 26.68 -49.25 -50.31
N LYS A 46 25.93 -49.90 -51.21
CA LYS A 46 25.00 -49.22 -52.13
C LYS A 46 23.87 -48.53 -51.38
N LEU A 47 23.27 -49.18 -50.37
CA LEU A 47 22.25 -48.57 -49.52
C LEU A 47 22.80 -47.39 -48.70
N CYS A 48 23.98 -47.54 -48.10
CA CYS A 48 24.61 -46.48 -47.30
C CYS A 48 24.94 -45.25 -48.15
N LYS A 49 25.44 -45.45 -49.39
CA LYS A 49 25.72 -44.38 -50.35
C LYS A 49 24.43 -43.67 -50.75
N ASN A 50 23.36 -44.42 -51.02
CA ASN A 50 22.05 -43.83 -51.32
C ASN A 50 21.53 -43.03 -50.12
N LEU A 51 21.53 -43.57 -48.89
CA LEU A 51 20.98 -42.89 -47.71
C LEU A 51 21.88 -41.78 -47.12
N GLY A 52 23.09 -41.58 -47.64
CA GLY A 52 24.05 -40.60 -47.10
C GLY A 52 24.50 -40.90 -45.66
N LEU A 53 24.62 -42.17 -45.31
CA LEU A 53 25.05 -42.63 -43.97
C LEU A 53 26.39 -43.35 -44.02
N PRO A 54 27.26 -43.19 -43.00
CA PRO A 54 28.51 -43.93 -42.94
C PRO A 54 28.24 -45.43 -42.70
N ALA A 55 28.90 -46.30 -43.47
CA ALA A 55 28.70 -47.75 -43.42
C ALA A 55 28.89 -48.34 -42.01
N ARG A 56 29.80 -47.79 -41.20
CA ARG A 56 30.02 -48.20 -39.80
C ARG A 56 28.79 -47.98 -38.91
N ARG A 57 28.02 -46.91 -39.16
CA ARG A 57 26.80 -46.61 -38.37
C ARG A 57 25.71 -47.63 -38.65
N VAL A 58 25.56 -48.11 -39.89
CA VAL A 58 24.60 -49.16 -40.24
C VAL A 58 25.11 -50.55 -39.80
N ALA A 59 26.41 -50.81 -39.91
CA ALA A 59 27.01 -52.11 -39.57
C ALA A 59 27.02 -52.43 -38.07
N HIS A 60 27.71 -51.60 -37.28
CA HIS A 60 27.96 -51.90 -35.87
C HIS A 60 27.01 -51.12 -34.96
N GLY A 61 26.79 -49.84 -35.28
CA GLY A 61 25.90 -48.97 -34.49
C GLY A 61 24.44 -49.43 -34.56
N GLY A 62 23.92 -49.57 -35.77
CA GLY A 62 22.54 -49.93 -36.05
C GLY A 62 22.17 -51.33 -35.58
N GLN A 63 23.04 -52.31 -35.79
CA GLN A 63 22.78 -53.69 -35.36
C GLN A 63 22.83 -53.85 -33.84
N ARG A 64 23.72 -53.12 -33.15
CA ARG A 64 23.75 -53.05 -31.68
C ARG A 64 22.50 -52.38 -31.10
N ILE A 65 22.01 -51.34 -31.77
CA ILE A 65 20.77 -50.66 -31.36
C ILE A 65 19.57 -51.57 -31.65
N ARG A 66 19.51 -52.21 -32.82
CA ARG A 66 18.46 -53.14 -33.22
C ARG A 66 18.37 -54.33 -32.26
N SER A 67 19.50 -54.96 -31.92
CA SER A 67 19.52 -56.08 -30.98
C SER A 67 19.09 -55.66 -29.58
N ARG A 68 19.41 -54.43 -29.13
CA ARG A 68 18.91 -53.89 -27.86
C ARG A 68 17.39 -53.68 -27.90
N ILE A 69 16.86 -53.11 -28.98
CA ILE A 69 15.41 -52.88 -29.17
C ILE A 69 14.66 -54.22 -29.19
N LEU A 70 15.14 -55.20 -29.95
CA LEU A 70 14.48 -56.50 -30.09
C LEU A 70 14.59 -57.39 -28.85
N LYS A 71 15.60 -57.19 -27.99
CA LYS A 71 15.80 -57.99 -26.76
C LYS A 71 15.15 -57.40 -25.52
N SER A 72 14.56 -56.21 -25.57
CA SER A 72 13.91 -55.59 -24.40
C SER A 72 12.44 -55.32 -24.68
N GLU A 73 11.55 -55.78 -23.81
CA GLU A 73 10.12 -55.44 -23.89
C GLU A 73 9.85 -53.97 -23.55
N SER A 74 10.71 -53.32 -22.76
CA SER A 74 10.48 -51.97 -22.23
C SER A 74 11.30 -50.83 -22.87
N SER A 75 12.31 -51.11 -23.70
CA SER A 75 13.21 -50.07 -24.25
C SER A 75 13.03 -49.79 -25.75
N ALA A 76 11.95 -50.31 -26.36
CA ALA A 76 11.73 -50.18 -27.78
C ALA A 76 11.46 -48.74 -28.25
N TRP A 77 10.96 -47.83 -27.39
CA TRP A 77 10.55 -46.48 -27.82
C TRP A 77 10.76 -45.34 -26.81
N ALA A 78 11.15 -45.63 -25.57
CA ALA A 78 11.42 -44.59 -24.58
C ALA A 78 12.85 -44.04 -24.76
N LEU A 79 13.01 -42.71 -24.66
CA LEU A 79 14.29 -42.03 -24.45
C LEU A 79 15.23 -42.93 -23.67
N THR A 80 16.45 -43.16 -24.16
CA THR A 80 17.50 -43.89 -23.43
C THR A 80 17.63 -43.33 -22.02
N GLN A 81 16.87 -43.86 -21.05
CA GLN A 81 17.04 -43.56 -19.66
C GLN A 81 18.30 -44.31 -19.28
N GLN A 82 19.39 -43.55 -19.07
CA GLN A 82 20.57 -44.10 -18.43
C GLN A 82 20.11 -44.71 -17.09
N LYS A 83 20.60 -45.91 -16.76
CA LYS A 83 20.39 -46.48 -15.42
C LYS A 83 20.80 -45.43 -14.39
N THR A 84 19.86 -44.98 -13.58
CA THR A 84 20.12 -44.14 -12.41
C THR A 84 21.03 -44.92 -11.46
N ARG A 85 22.07 -44.26 -10.93
CA ARG A 85 22.99 -44.89 -9.99
C ARG A 85 22.26 -45.11 -8.65
N LYS A 86 22.65 -46.13 -7.87
CA LYS A 86 22.00 -46.47 -6.59
C LYS A 86 22.06 -45.33 -5.55
N ASP A 87 23.03 -44.43 -5.68
CA ASP A 87 23.25 -43.23 -4.86
C ASP A 87 22.46 -42.00 -5.35
N SER A 88 21.60 -42.13 -6.36
CA SER A 88 20.77 -41.02 -6.82
C SER A 88 19.66 -40.72 -5.83
N ILE A 89 19.45 -39.43 -5.52
CA ILE A 89 18.34 -38.94 -4.70
C ILE A 89 17.02 -39.53 -5.22
N SER A 90 16.24 -40.14 -4.32
CA SER A 90 14.96 -40.75 -4.68
C SER A 90 13.99 -39.70 -5.22
N GLU A 91 13.06 -40.12 -6.09
CA GLU A 91 12.03 -39.22 -6.63
C GLU A 91 11.10 -38.70 -5.53
N GLU A 92 10.89 -39.47 -4.46
CA GLU A 92 10.15 -39.06 -3.28
C GLU A 92 10.87 -37.91 -2.56
N THR A 93 12.16 -38.06 -2.27
CA THR A 93 12.96 -36.97 -1.68
C THR A 93 12.95 -35.72 -2.56
N LYS A 94 13.04 -35.86 -3.88
CA LYS A 94 12.96 -34.70 -4.79
C LYS A 94 11.62 -33.98 -4.71
N LYS A 95 10.50 -34.71 -4.65
CA LYS A 95 9.17 -34.12 -4.47
C LYS A 95 9.03 -33.42 -3.13
N THR A 96 9.54 -34.01 -2.05
CA THR A 96 9.53 -33.40 -0.72
C THR A 96 10.32 -32.09 -0.70
N VAL A 97 11.52 -32.08 -1.30
CA VAL A 97 12.34 -30.87 -1.45
C VAL A 97 11.62 -29.83 -2.32
N TYR A 98 11.02 -30.24 -3.44
CA TYR A 98 10.27 -29.36 -4.32
C TYR A 98 9.10 -28.69 -3.61
N ASN A 99 8.29 -29.46 -2.88
CA ASN A 99 7.17 -28.94 -2.09
C ASN A 99 7.65 -28.05 -0.93
N PHE A 100 8.79 -28.39 -0.33
CA PHE A 100 9.37 -27.58 0.74
C PHE A 100 9.80 -26.20 0.24
N TRP A 101 10.39 -26.09 -0.96
CA TRP A 101 10.68 -24.79 -1.55
C TRP A 101 9.44 -23.92 -1.76
N LEU A 102 8.27 -24.53 -1.96
CA LEU A 102 6.99 -23.84 -2.15
C LEU A 102 6.21 -23.63 -0.84
N SER A 103 6.78 -24.03 0.29
CA SER A 103 6.12 -23.90 1.59
C SER A 103 6.16 -22.46 2.11
N ASP A 104 5.07 -22.07 2.78
CA ASP A 104 4.95 -20.77 3.44
C ASP A 104 6.08 -20.58 4.46
N GLY A 105 6.73 -19.42 4.43
CA GLY A 105 7.92 -19.12 5.23
C GLY A 105 9.27 -19.42 4.54
N ILE A 106 9.26 -20.11 3.39
CA ILE A 106 10.43 -20.33 2.54
C ILE A 106 10.34 -19.48 1.27
N SER A 107 9.24 -19.62 0.52
CA SER A 107 8.94 -18.75 -0.62
C SER A 107 7.46 -18.48 -0.75
N HIS A 108 7.11 -17.29 -1.26
CA HIS A 108 5.72 -16.92 -1.54
C HIS A 108 5.55 -16.54 -3.01
N PRO A 109 4.36 -16.76 -3.59
CA PRO A 109 4.07 -16.31 -4.93
C PRO A 109 3.97 -14.78 -5.02
N THR A 110 4.49 -14.24 -6.12
CA THR A 110 4.31 -12.82 -6.47
C THR A 110 2.88 -12.55 -6.93
N GLY A 111 2.23 -11.52 -6.38
CA GLY A 111 0.84 -11.16 -6.72
C GLY A 111 0.68 -10.50 -8.09
N ASN A 112 1.77 -10.23 -8.81
CA ASN A 112 1.74 -9.53 -10.09
C ASN A 112 1.54 -10.51 -11.25
N LYS A 113 0.47 -10.32 -12.03
CA LYS A 113 0.21 -11.09 -13.27
C LYS A 113 1.34 -10.99 -14.31
N SER A 114 2.21 -9.98 -14.23
CA SER A 114 3.39 -9.83 -15.09
C SER A 114 4.53 -10.79 -14.76
N ASP A 115 4.53 -11.37 -13.56
CA ASP A 115 5.66 -12.12 -13.02
C ASP A 115 5.47 -13.62 -13.27
N ILE A 116 5.20 -13.98 -14.53
CA ILE A 116 5.06 -15.37 -14.97
C ILE A 116 6.38 -15.79 -15.63
N LYS A 117 7.07 -16.77 -15.02
CA LYS A 117 8.23 -17.40 -15.65
C LYS A 117 7.79 -18.55 -16.54
N ARG A 118 8.38 -18.59 -17.73
CA ARG A 118 8.15 -19.66 -18.72
C ARG A 118 9.38 -20.53 -18.86
N GLU A 119 9.21 -21.83 -18.76
CA GLU A 119 10.23 -22.82 -19.13
C GLU A 119 9.84 -23.50 -20.43
N ARG A 120 10.78 -23.55 -21.38
CA ARG A 120 10.54 -24.10 -22.70
C ARG A 120 10.66 -25.63 -22.65
N LEU A 121 9.53 -26.32 -22.89
CA LEU A 121 9.48 -27.78 -22.99
C LEU A 121 9.80 -28.28 -24.41
N GLY A 122 9.56 -27.46 -25.43
CA GLY A 122 9.80 -27.80 -26.84
C GLY A 122 9.75 -26.59 -27.78
N PRO A 123 9.79 -26.80 -29.11
CA PRO A 123 9.48 -25.74 -30.08
C PRO A 123 8.07 -25.21 -29.84
N ASN A 124 7.94 -23.92 -29.54
CA ASN A 124 6.69 -23.22 -29.25
C ASN A 124 5.83 -23.78 -28.10
N LEU A 125 6.38 -24.67 -27.27
CA LEU A 125 5.68 -25.24 -26.10
C LEU A 125 6.38 -24.79 -24.81
N TYR A 126 5.63 -24.12 -23.94
CA TYR A 126 6.12 -23.54 -22.70
C TYR A 126 5.24 -23.97 -21.53
N THR A 127 5.85 -24.29 -20.38
CA THR A 127 5.13 -24.32 -19.10
C THR A 127 5.26 -22.95 -18.45
N SER A 128 4.16 -22.42 -17.91
CA SER A 128 4.11 -21.11 -17.25
C SER A 128 3.81 -21.30 -15.77
N HIS A 129 4.66 -20.74 -14.93
CA HIS A 129 4.48 -20.74 -13.48
C HIS A 129 4.56 -19.31 -12.96
N MET A 130 3.73 -19.00 -11.96
CA MET A 130 3.83 -17.76 -11.20
C MET A 130 5.19 -17.72 -10.50
N THR A 131 5.86 -16.56 -10.50
CA THR A 131 7.16 -16.42 -9.87
C THR A 131 7.01 -16.44 -8.35
N HIS A 132 7.87 -17.19 -7.66
CA HIS A 132 7.96 -17.21 -6.21
C HIS A 132 9.22 -16.47 -5.76
N VAL A 133 9.12 -15.72 -4.65
CA VAL A 133 10.22 -14.98 -4.04
C VAL A 133 10.60 -15.64 -2.73
N LEU A 134 11.92 -15.84 -2.52
CA LEU A 134 12.46 -16.39 -1.28
C LEU A 134 12.34 -15.39 -0.12
N GLU A 135 11.83 -15.86 1.02
CA GLU A 135 11.73 -15.07 2.26
C GLU A 135 12.99 -15.12 3.12
N LYS A 136 13.79 -16.19 2.96
CA LYS A 136 15.04 -16.42 3.68
C LYS A 136 16.16 -16.75 2.70
N THR A 137 17.40 -16.79 3.21
CA THR A 137 18.52 -17.24 2.38
C THR A 137 18.38 -18.73 2.05
N GLN A 138 19.00 -19.17 0.96
CA GLN A 138 18.98 -20.59 0.57
C GLN A 138 19.61 -21.48 1.66
N THR A 139 20.60 -20.94 2.38
CA THR A 139 21.24 -21.61 3.51
C THR A 139 20.27 -21.79 4.67
N ASP A 140 19.53 -20.74 5.05
CA ASP A 140 18.54 -20.83 6.14
C ASP A 140 17.42 -21.81 5.77
N ALA A 141 16.95 -21.78 4.52
CA ALA A 141 15.95 -22.74 4.03
C ALA A 141 16.46 -24.20 4.10
N TYR A 142 17.74 -24.42 3.82
CA TYR A 142 18.36 -25.74 3.97
C TYR A 142 18.43 -26.18 5.44
N LEU A 143 18.81 -25.28 6.37
CA LEU A 143 18.81 -25.57 7.80
C LEU A 143 17.41 -25.91 8.31
N ASP A 144 16.40 -25.15 7.88
CA ASP A 144 14.99 -25.43 8.20
C ASP A 144 14.55 -26.79 7.61
N PHE A 145 15.01 -27.15 6.41
CA PHE A 145 14.72 -28.45 5.79
C PHE A 145 15.30 -29.61 6.60
N VAL A 146 16.57 -29.51 6.99
CA VAL A 146 17.25 -30.54 7.79
C VAL A 146 16.62 -30.68 9.19
N ALA A 147 16.20 -29.57 9.79
CA ALA A 147 15.48 -29.58 11.06
C ALA A 147 14.10 -30.22 10.95
N LYS A 148 13.39 -30.01 9.84
CA LYS A 148 12.04 -30.54 9.61
C LYS A 148 12.02 -32.00 9.14
N TYR A 149 13.03 -32.43 8.39
CA TYR A 149 13.15 -33.78 7.83
C TYR A 149 14.53 -34.39 8.15
N PRO A 150 14.83 -34.68 9.42
CA PRO A 150 16.13 -35.21 9.85
C PRO A 150 16.47 -36.58 9.22
N GLU A 151 15.47 -37.34 8.79
CA GLU A 151 15.61 -38.62 8.10
C GLU A 151 16.14 -38.51 6.66
N ILE A 152 15.98 -37.34 6.03
CA ILE A 152 16.41 -37.11 4.65
C ILE A 152 17.85 -36.60 4.61
N LYS A 153 18.78 -37.49 4.26
CA LYS A 153 20.20 -37.15 4.08
C LYS A 153 20.44 -36.53 2.70
N ILE A 154 20.36 -35.21 2.60
CA ILE A 154 20.70 -34.43 1.40
C ILE A 154 21.72 -33.35 1.74
N GLY A 155 22.74 -33.16 0.90
CA GLY A 155 23.70 -32.06 1.05
C GLY A 155 23.15 -30.74 0.49
N GLN A 156 23.56 -29.60 1.07
CA GLN A 156 23.07 -28.26 0.69
C GLN A 156 23.09 -27.99 -0.81
N ARG A 157 24.21 -28.26 -1.51
CA ARG A 157 24.31 -28.03 -2.95
C ARG A 157 23.32 -28.87 -3.78
N ALA A 158 22.95 -30.06 -3.30
CA ALA A 158 21.96 -30.89 -3.96
C ALA A 158 20.55 -30.38 -3.71
N PHE A 159 20.26 -29.89 -2.50
CA PHE A 159 19.01 -29.23 -2.15
C PHE A 159 18.78 -27.95 -2.98
N GLU A 160 19.80 -27.10 -3.12
CA GLU A 160 19.73 -25.87 -3.94
C GLU A 160 19.52 -26.16 -5.43
N LYS A 161 20.09 -27.25 -5.95
CA LYS A 161 19.87 -27.68 -7.35
C LYS A 161 18.45 -28.16 -7.62
N LEU A 162 17.74 -28.62 -6.60
CA LEU A 162 16.34 -29.04 -6.70
C LEU A 162 15.35 -27.86 -6.55
N ARG A 163 15.86 -26.63 -6.44
CA ARG A 163 15.03 -25.42 -6.41
C ARG A 163 14.26 -25.25 -7.73
N PRO A 164 12.93 -25.03 -7.69
CA PRO A 164 12.14 -24.77 -8.89
C PRO A 164 12.63 -23.54 -9.67
N PHE A 165 12.58 -23.57 -11.01
CA PHE A 165 13.11 -22.50 -11.87
C PHE A 165 12.40 -21.13 -11.71
N PHE A 166 11.15 -21.16 -11.22
CA PHE A 166 10.32 -20.00 -10.96
C PHE A 166 10.46 -19.44 -9.54
N VAL A 167 11.23 -20.10 -8.66
CA VAL A 167 11.62 -19.57 -7.35
C VAL A 167 12.91 -18.77 -7.53
N ARG A 168 12.90 -17.49 -7.14
CA ARG A 168 14.07 -16.60 -7.23
C ARG A 168 14.37 -15.90 -5.91
N PRO A 169 15.62 -15.45 -5.71
CA PRO A 169 15.96 -14.57 -4.58
C PRO A 169 15.13 -13.28 -4.60
N ALA A 170 14.88 -12.74 -3.41
CA ALA A 170 14.34 -11.40 -3.25
C ALA A 170 15.31 -10.35 -3.84
N SER A 171 14.74 -9.34 -4.49
CA SER A 171 15.41 -8.18 -5.07
C SER A 171 14.79 -6.91 -4.52
N GLU A 172 15.40 -5.75 -4.74
CA GLU A 172 14.85 -4.45 -4.29
C GLU A 172 13.43 -4.18 -4.79
N LYS A 173 13.06 -4.74 -5.95
CA LYS A 173 11.72 -4.62 -6.55
C LYS A 173 10.65 -5.41 -5.79
N ASP A 174 11.05 -6.37 -4.96
CA ASP A 174 10.17 -7.19 -4.11
C ASP A 174 9.99 -6.55 -2.73
N ARG A 175 10.63 -5.42 -2.48
CA ARG A 175 10.40 -4.64 -1.27
C ARG A 175 8.94 -4.19 -1.27
N ASN A 176 8.18 -4.65 -0.28
CA ASN A 176 6.87 -4.09 0.02
C ASN A 176 7.08 -2.64 0.48
N THR A 177 6.88 -1.68 -0.43
CA THR A 177 6.99 -0.25 -0.16
C THR A 177 5.66 0.30 0.33
N CYS A 178 5.73 1.39 1.12
CA CYS A 178 4.61 2.12 1.74
C CYS A 178 3.46 1.22 2.22
N CYS A 179 3.81 0.29 3.11
CA CYS A 179 2.86 -0.53 3.86
C CYS A 179 2.10 0.31 4.88
N CYS A 180 0.87 -0.09 5.20
CA CYS A 180 0.13 0.53 6.29
C CYS A 180 0.83 0.28 7.63
N ARG A 181 1.10 1.36 8.38
CA ARG A 181 1.70 1.31 9.71
C ARG A 181 0.95 0.37 10.65
N TYR A 182 -0.38 0.48 10.70
CA TYR A 182 -1.22 -0.34 11.58
C TYR A 182 -1.01 -1.83 11.32
N HIS A 183 -0.93 -2.25 10.05
CA HIS A 183 -0.65 -3.64 9.67
C HIS A 183 0.76 -4.08 9.96
N VAL A 184 1.77 -3.27 9.66
CA VAL A 184 3.17 -3.64 9.90
C VAL A 184 3.44 -3.72 11.39
N GLU A 185 3.05 -2.71 12.15
CA GLU A 185 3.26 -2.63 13.60
C GLU A 185 2.52 -3.77 14.31
N ALA A 186 1.23 -4.00 14.03
CA ALA A 186 0.50 -5.12 14.61
C ALA A 186 1.14 -6.47 14.29
N ASN A 187 1.59 -6.69 13.05
CA ASN A 187 2.25 -7.93 12.67
C ASN A 187 3.63 -8.12 13.33
N LEU A 188 4.42 -7.05 13.48
CA LEU A 188 5.72 -7.11 14.16
C LEU A 188 5.56 -7.51 15.62
N VAL A 189 4.66 -6.81 16.34
CA VAL A 189 4.39 -7.08 17.76
C VAL A 189 3.77 -8.46 17.94
N PHE A 190 2.83 -8.84 17.08
CA PHE A 190 2.24 -10.19 17.08
C PHE A 190 3.28 -11.28 16.90
N LYS A 191 4.17 -11.17 15.90
CA LYS A 191 5.24 -12.14 15.69
C LYS A 191 6.18 -12.25 16.88
N ALA A 192 6.50 -11.13 17.54
CA ALA A 192 7.32 -11.13 18.75
C ALA A 192 6.61 -11.86 19.91
N CYS A 193 5.33 -11.57 20.15
CA CYS A 193 4.51 -12.23 21.18
C CYS A 193 4.37 -13.73 20.93
N MET A 194 4.05 -14.15 19.69
CA MET A 194 3.89 -15.56 19.35
C MET A 194 5.23 -16.31 19.37
N LYS A 195 6.35 -15.64 19.05
CA LYS A 195 7.69 -16.22 19.21
C LYS A 195 8.00 -16.49 20.69
N PHE A 196 7.61 -15.59 21.59
CA PHE A 196 7.75 -15.79 23.03
C PHE A 196 6.90 -16.97 23.53
N ARG A 197 5.62 -17.06 23.14
CA ARG A 197 4.78 -18.23 23.47
C ARG A 197 5.41 -19.55 22.99
N LYS A 198 5.88 -19.59 21.74
CA LYS A 198 6.57 -20.75 21.18
C LYS A 198 7.85 -21.14 21.92
N SER A 199 8.54 -20.19 22.58
CA SER A 199 9.71 -20.54 23.40
C SER A 199 9.31 -21.14 24.74
N CYS A 200 8.19 -20.72 25.33
CA CYS A 200 7.67 -21.28 26.57
C CYS A 200 7.05 -22.67 26.37
N ASP A 201 6.32 -22.89 25.27
CA ASP A 201 5.65 -24.17 25.01
C ASP A 201 6.62 -25.34 24.78
N ARG A 202 7.86 -25.07 24.34
CA ARG A 202 8.90 -26.11 24.15
C ARG A 202 9.33 -26.79 25.45
N GLU A 203 8.95 -26.25 26.60
CA GLU A 203 9.26 -26.81 27.92
C GLU A 203 8.15 -27.72 28.47
N THR A 204 6.99 -27.81 27.81
CA THR A 204 5.81 -28.53 28.29
C THR A 204 5.20 -29.40 27.19
N ASP A 205 5.37 -30.72 27.31
CA ASP A 205 4.74 -31.70 26.42
C ASP A 205 3.24 -31.83 26.75
N SER A 206 2.41 -31.61 25.74
CA SER A 206 1.01 -32.06 25.57
C SER A 206 -0.18 -31.23 26.12
N GLN A 207 -1.21 -31.17 25.25
CA GLN A 207 -2.63 -30.82 25.42
C GLN A 207 -3.03 -29.33 25.46
N GLU A 208 -4.28 -29.07 25.02
CA GLU A 208 -4.92 -27.76 24.80
C GLU A 208 -4.58 -26.76 25.91
N SER A 209 -3.56 -25.93 25.64
CA SER A 209 -3.17 -24.83 26.52
C SER A 209 -4.25 -23.77 26.50
N ASP A 210 -4.63 -23.27 27.69
CA ASP A 210 -5.45 -22.06 27.87
C ASP A 210 -4.84 -20.81 27.16
N TYR A 211 -3.60 -20.92 26.67
CA TYR A 211 -2.82 -19.87 26.03
C TYR A 211 -2.28 -20.33 24.66
N PRO A 212 -3.13 -20.50 23.64
CA PRO A 212 -2.71 -21.02 22.34
C PRO A 212 -1.74 -20.07 21.62
N VAL A 213 -0.83 -20.67 20.84
CA VAL A 213 0.00 -19.96 19.87
C VAL A 213 -0.78 -19.77 18.58
N PHE A 214 -1.02 -18.52 18.21
CA PHE A 214 -1.70 -18.19 16.97
C PHE A 214 -0.72 -18.18 15.79
N GLU A 215 -1.12 -18.79 14.68
CA GLU A 215 -0.37 -18.70 13.43
C GLU A 215 -0.66 -17.40 12.69
N LYS A 216 -1.92 -16.95 12.72
CA LYS A 216 -2.38 -15.76 11.98
C LYS A 216 -3.01 -14.73 12.90
N MET A 217 -2.79 -13.46 12.56
CA MET A 217 -3.44 -12.32 13.24
C MET A 217 -4.98 -12.42 13.16
N SER A 218 -5.53 -13.00 12.08
CA SER A 218 -6.97 -13.21 11.92
C SER A 218 -7.57 -13.99 13.09
N ASP A 219 -6.86 -15.00 13.58
CA ASP A 219 -7.36 -15.93 14.61
C ASP A 219 -7.49 -15.19 15.94
N LEU A 220 -6.55 -14.29 16.22
CA LEU A 220 -6.57 -13.40 17.37
C LEU A 220 -7.73 -12.38 17.29
N ILE A 221 -8.04 -11.88 16.10
CA ILE A 221 -9.22 -11.02 15.88
C ILE A 221 -10.50 -11.82 16.12
N HIS A 222 -10.59 -13.05 15.64
CA HIS A 222 -11.76 -13.93 15.81
C HIS A 222 -12.07 -14.23 17.28
N ILE A 223 -11.07 -14.30 18.15
CA ILE A 223 -11.26 -14.53 19.60
C ILE A 223 -11.67 -13.25 20.34
N THR A 224 -11.16 -12.11 19.89
CA THR A 224 -11.44 -10.82 20.55
C THR A 224 -12.74 -10.15 20.07
N LEU A 225 -13.42 -10.72 19.07
CA LEU A 225 -14.68 -10.20 18.51
C LEU A 225 -15.75 -11.31 18.47
N CYS A 226 -17.02 -10.90 18.46
CA CYS A 226 -18.12 -11.84 18.22
C CYS A 226 -18.04 -12.44 16.79
N PRO A 227 -18.67 -13.61 16.57
CA PRO A 227 -18.78 -14.21 15.24
C PRO A 227 -19.37 -13.25 14.20
N LYS A 228 -18.92 -13.40 12.96
CA LYS A 228 -19.40 -12.60 11.84
C LYS A 228 -20.87 -12.91 11.55
N VAL A 229 -21.64 -11.88 11.22
CA VAL A 229 -23.01 -11.99 10.70
C VAL A 229 -22.97 -11.56 9.24
N ASN A 230 -23.50 -12.38 8.33
CA ASN A 230 -23.47 -12.13 6.89
C ASN A 230 -22.06 -11.83 6.34
N GLY A 231 -21.03 -12.49 6.90
CA GLY A 231 -19.64 -12.33 6.48
C GLY A 231 -18.88 -11.13 7.07
N PHE A 232 -19.53 -10.27 7.86
CA PHE A 232 -18.93 -9.08 8.48
C PHE A 232 -19.04 -9.06 10.00
N TYR A 233 -18.10 -8.37 10.66
CA TYR A 233 -18.21 -8.10 12.09
C TYR A 233 -19.19 -6.95 12.34
N ARG A 234 -19.98 -7.04 13.41
CA ARG A 234 -20.88 -5.96 13.81
C ARG A 234 -20.08 -4.73 14.22
N LYS A 235 -20.55 -3.53 13.83
CA LYS A 235 -19.89 -2.26 14.16
C LYS A 235 -19.67 -2.08 15.66
N ASN A 236 -20.65 -2.43 16.50
CA ASN A 236 -20.49 -2.35 17.96
C ASN A 236 -19.33 -3.20 18.51
N CYS A 237 -18.99 -4.32 17.85
CA CYS A 237 -17.83 -5.13 18.23
C CYS A 237 -16.52 -4.46 17.79
N LEU A 238 -16.49 -3.93 16.56
CA LEU A 238 -15.33 -3.23 16.00
C LEU A 238 -15.02 -1.94 16.77
N ASP A 239 -16.04 -1.20 17.20
CA ASP A 239 -15.94 0.01 18.01
C ASP A 239 -15.67 -0.28 19.50
N ARG A 240 -15.51 -1.55 19.89
CA ARG A 240 -15.27 -2.01 21.27
C ARG A 240 -16.36 -1.58 22.27
N LYS A 241 -17.61 -1.45 21.79
CA LYS A 241 -18.81 -1.12 22.60
C LYS A 241 -19.65 -2.36 22.96
N CYS A 242 -19.29 -3.53 22.47
CA CYS A 242 -20.00 -4.78 22.77
C CYS A 242 -19.60 -5.33 24.15
N SER A 243 -20.59 -5.78 24.93
CA SER A 243 -20.36 -6.39 26.25
C SER A 243 -19.89 -7.86 26.18
N LEU A 244 -20.08 -8.55 25.04
CA LEU A 244 -19.80 -9.99 24.88
C LEU A 244 -18.41 -10.31 24.33
N CYS A 245 -17.73 -9.33 23.73
CA CYS A 245 -16.40 -9.52 23.18
C CYS A 245 -15.47 -8.39 23.58
N GLY A 246 -14.19 -8.69 23.69
CA GLY A 246 -13.19 -7.67 24.02
C GLY A 246 -11.79 -8.20 23.91
N VAL A 247 -10.83 -7.28 24.03
CA VAL A 247 -9.40 -7.62 24.06
C VAL A 247 -9.05 -8.44 25.31
N GLY A 248 -9.88 -8.39 26.36
CA GLY A 248 -9.75 -9.23 27.56
C GLY A 248 -9.85 -10.73 27.28
N ASN A 249 -10.54 -11.16 26.21
CA ASN A 249 -10.61 -12.57 25.80
C ASN A 249 -9.25 -13.13 25.36
N PHE A 250 -8.32 -12.25 24.98
CA PHE A 250 -6.93 -12.62 24.80
C PHE A 250 -6.27 -12.73 26.19
N LYS A 251 -6.30 -13.96 26.73
CA LYS A 251 -5.71 -14.29 28.02
C LYS A 251 -4.19 -14.29 27.93
N LEU A 252 -3.56 -13.75 28.98
CA LEU A 252 -2.11 -13.76 29.17
C LEU A 252 -1.74 -14.81 30.20
N SER A 253 -0.65 -15.55 29.97
CA SER A 253 -0.14 -16.52 30.95
C SER A 253 0.56 -15.81 32.13
N PRO A 254 0.83 -16.50 33.25
CA PRO A 254 1.59 -15.93 34.36
C PRO A 254 2.98 -15.43 33.93
N ASN A 255 3.64 -16.18 33.03
CA ASN A 255 4.94 -15.79 32.45
C ASN A 255 4.83 -14.55 31.55
N GLU A 256 3.65 -14.25 31.01
CA GLU A 256 3.43 -13.06 30.19
C GLU A 256 3.05 -11.84 31.03
N SER A 257 2.36 -12.04 32.15
CA SER A 257 1.79 -10.95 32.96
C SER A 257 2.67 -10.53 34.14
N GLN A 258 3.45 -11.45 34.72
CA GLN A 258 4.25 -11.20 35.93
C GLN A 258 5.76 -11.28 35.70
N SER A 259 6.20 -11.60 34.48
CA SER A 259 7.63 -11.72 34.21
C SER A 259 8.35 -10.37 34.19
N SER A 260 9.41 -10.28 34.98
CA SER A 260 10.41 -9.20 34.95
C SER A 260 11.46 -9.38 33.85
N SER A 261 11.41 -10.49 33.09
CA SER A 261 12.37 -10.75 32.01
C SER A 261 12.22 -9.70 30.92
N THR A 262 13.34 -9.15 30.47
CA THR A 262 13.35 -8.19 29.36
C THR A 262 13.42 -8.90 28.02
N VAL A 263 12.60 -8.47 27.06
CA VAL A 263 12.61 -8.92 25.68
C VAL A 263 12.91 -7.77 24.73
N GLU A 264 13.64 -8.07 23.66
CA GLU A 264 13.89 -7.13 22.57
C GLU A 264 12.87 -7.33 21.45
N TRP A 265 12.18 -6.26 21.08
CA TRP A 265 11.17 -6.25 20.01
C TRP A 265 11.18 -4.90 19.27
N GLN A 266 10.42 -4.82 18.19
CA GLN A 266 10.44 -3.67 17.28
C GLN A 266 9.09 -2.98 17.20
N LYS A 267 9.11 -1.64 17.16
CA LYS A 267 7.93 -0.81 16.92
C LYS A 267 8.30 0.51 16.24
N TYR A 268 7.31 1.23 15.74
CA TYR A 268 7.52 2.55 15.13
C TYR A 268 7.32 3.66 16.16
N GLU A 269 8.29 4.56 16.28
CA GLU A 269 8.19 5.80 17.08
C GLU A 269 8.62 7.01 16.26
N TYR A 270 8.05 8.17 16.58
CA TYR A 270 8.47 9.44 15.99
C TYR A 270 9.74 9.90 16.70
N ILE A 271 10.82 10.02 15.93
CA ILE A 271 12.10 10.57 16.41
C ILE A 271 12.21 12.00 15.88
N THR A 272 12.63 12.89 16.75
CA THR A 272 12.89 14.29 16.41
C THR A 272 14.36 14.43 16.02
N GLU A 273 14.64 14.75 14.76
CA GLU A 273 16.01 15.02 14.31
C GLU A 273 16.20 16.54 14.13
N LYS A 274 17.22 17.10 14.80
CA LYS A 274 17.67 18.47 14.56
C LYS A 274 18.43 18.49 13.22
N SER A 275 17.81 19.02 12.17
CA SER A 275 18.51 19.29 10.91
C SER A 275 19.44 20.50 11.08
N LYS A 276 20.45 20.66 10.20
CA LYS A 276 21.40 21.80 10.19
C LYS A 276 20.76 23.16 9.78
N GLY A 277 19.49 23.37 10.11
CA GLY A 277 18.73 24.59 9.94
C GLY A 277 17.46 24.49 10.80
N LYS A 278 16.91 25.64 11.21
CA LYS A 278 15.86 25.85 12.24
C LYS A 278 14.56 25.01 12.17
N ASN A 279 14.44 24.03 11.28
CA ASN A 279 13.26 23.16 11.13
C ASN A 279 13.45 21.81 11.83
N VAL A 280 12.68 21.61 12.89
CA VAL A 280 12.53 20.33 13.58
C VAL A 280 11.69 19.39 12.72
N ARG A 281 12.27 18.29 12.23
CA ARG A 281 11.52 17.28 11.46
C ARG A 281 11.28 16.04 12.32
N ARG A 282 10.00 15.70 12.52
CA ARG A 282 9.59 14.44 13.15
C ARG A 282 9.58 13.34 12.10
N ARG A 283 10.37 12.29 12.31
CA ARG A 283 10.46 11.14 11.40
C ARG A 283 10.04 9.87 12.11
N LEU A 284 9.08 9.16 11.52
CA LEU A 284 8.67 7.85 12.02
C LEU A 284 9.75 6.81 11.67
N THR A 285 10.34 6.18 12.67
CA THR A 285 11.45 5.24 12.51
C THR A 285 11.16 3.93 13.25
N LEU A 286 11.57 2.80 12.66
CA LEU A 286 11.52 1.50 13.31
C LEU A 286 12.64 1.41 14.34
N ILE A 287 12.27 1.32 15.62
CA ILE A 287 13.21 1.22 16.73
C ILE A 287 13.17 -0.19 17.34
N LYS A 288 14.30 -0.60 17.92
CA LYS A 288 14.37 -1.79 18.78
C LYS A 288 14.18 -1.32 20.23
N LYS A 289 13.11 -1.77 20.88
CA LYS A 289 12.89 -1.54 22.31
C LYS A 289 13.23 -2.79 23.11
N LYS A 290 13.80 -2.57 24.29
CA LYS A 290 14.03 -3.59 25.30
C LYS A 290 13.11 -3.29 26.47
N THR A 291 12.03 -4.05 26.60
CA THR A 291 10.99 -3.85 27.63
C THR A 291 10.72 -5.14 28.38
N SER A 292 9.89 -5.09 29.43
CA SER A 292 9.33 -6.32 30.01
C SER A 292 8.45 -7.07 29.01
N VAL A 293 8.29 -8.38 29.22
CA VAL A 293 7.35 -9.21 28.44
C VAL A 293 5.91 -8.67 28.54
N ASN A 294 5.49 -8.29 29.76
CA ASN A 294 4.16 -7.76 30.00
C ASN A 294 3.88 -6.50 29.16
N GLU A 295 4.84 -5.57 29.08
CA GLU A 295 4.68 -4.35 28.27
C GLU A 295 4.50 -4.66 26.78
N MET A 296 5.22 -5.67 26.25
CA MET A 296 5.06 -6.11 24.86
C MET A 296 3.65 -6.67 24.59
N PHE A 297 3.11 -7.51 25.48
CA PHE A 297 1.77 -8.07 25.33
C PHE A 297 0.66 -7.02 25.56
N LEU A 298 0.86 -6.07 26.46
CA LEU A 298 -0.05 -4.93 26.63
C LEU A 298 -0.05 -4.03 25.38
N ASN A 299 1.10 -3.87 24.72
CA ASN A 299 1.16 -3.17 23.44
C ASN A 299 0.36 -3.90 22.36
N LEU A 300 0.46 -5.24 22.27
CA LEU A 300 -0.37 -6.03 21.37
C LEU A 300 -1.87 -5.84 21.66
N LYS A 301 -2.26 -5.87 22.95
CA LYS A 301 -3.65 -5.61 23.36
C LYS A 301 -4.13 -4.24 22.90
N LYS A 302 -3.34 -3.19 23.11
CA LYS A 302 -3.64 -1.83 22.65
C LYS A 302 -3.81 -1.75 21.12
N LEU A 303 -2.96 -2.45 20.36
CA LEU A 303 -3.10 -2.51 18.89
C LEU A 303 -4.39 -3.24 18.49
N LEU A 304 -4.77 -4.31 19.19
CA LEU A 304 -6.02 -5.04 18.93
C LEU A 304 -7.28 -4.21 19.18
N GLU A 305 -7.22 -3.14 19.97
CA GLU A 305 -8.37 -2.25 20.16
C GLU A 305 -8.78 -1.55 18.87
N THR A 306 -7.80 -1.12 18.06
CA THR A 306 -8.03 -0.29 16.87
C THR A 306 -7.86 -1.04 15.55
N PHE A 307 -6.99 -2.05 15.51
CA PHE A 307 -6.62 -2.79 14.30
C PHE A 307 -7.81 -3.43 13.57
N PRO A 308 -8.76 -4.14 14.23
CA PRO A 308 -9.86 -4.78 13.52
C PRO A 308 -10.78 -3.80 12.82
N ALA A 309 -11.06 -2.64 13.44
CA ALA A 309 -11.89 -1.60 12.84
C ALA A 309 -11.20 -1.00 11.60
N HIS A 310 -9.89 -0.73 11.69
CA HIS A 310 -9.09 -0.25 10.55
C HIS A 310 -9.06 -1.26 9.39
N GLN A 311 -8.81 -2.54 9.68
CA GLN A 311 -8.85 -3.62 8.68
C GLN A 311 -10.23 -3.73 8.02
N HIS A 312 -11.30 -3.64 8.79
CA HIS A 312 -12.67 -3.69 8.28
C HIS A 312 -12.95 -2.55 7.29
N ARG A 313 -12.64 -1.31 7.66
CA ARG A 313 -12.88 -0.14 6.79
C ARG A 313 -12.07 -0.21 5.49
N SER A 314 -10.79 -0.60 5.57
CA SER A 314 -9.94 -0.82 4.40
C SER A 314 -10.54 -1.86 3.44
N ASN A 315 -10.92 -3.03 3.97
CA ASN A 315 -11.52 -4.09 3.16
C ASN A 315 -12.87 -3.68 2.58
N TRP A 316 -13.69 -3.00 3.38
CA TRP A 316 -15.02 -2.55 2.97
C TRP A 316 -14.93 -1.60 1.77
N GLN A 317 -14.14 -0.52 1.88
CA GLN A 317 -14.00 0.46 0.79
C GLN A 317 -13.40 -0.16 -0.47
N SER A 318 -12.40 -1.03 -0.32
CA SER A 318 -11.81 -1.76 -1.44
C SER A 318 -12.83 -2.67 -2.15
N ASN A 319 -13.69 -3.35 -1.38
CA ASN A 319 -14.75 -4.19 -1.93
C ASN A 319 -15.84 -3.37 -2.60
N GLN A 320 -16.20 -2.21 -2.04
CA GLN A 320 -17.16 -1.28 -2.64
C GLN A 320 -16.68 -0.78 -4.01
N LEU A 321 -15.41 -0.39 -4.15
CA LEU A 321 -14.83 -0.05 -5.45
C LEU A 321 -14.89 -1.22 -6.44
N LYS A 322 -14.46 -2.42 -6.02
CA LYS A 322 -14.49 -3.62 -6.89
C LYS A 322 -15.90 -3.93 -7.37
N SER A 323 -16.88 -3.86 -6.48
CA SER A 323 -18.29 -4.09 -6.81
C SER A 323 -18.81 -3.07 -7.82
N LEU A 324 -18.46 -1.79 -7.64
CA LEU A 324 -18.88 -0.72 -8.55
C LEU A 324 -18.22 -0.84 -9.93
N VAL A 325 -16.94 -1.20 -10.01
CA VAL A 325 -16.26 -1.42 -11.29
C VAL A 325 -16.85 -2.63 -12.04
N GLN A 326 -17.23 -3.68 -11.32
CA GLN A 326 -17.82 -4.89 -11.91
C GLN A 326 -19.26 -4.69 -12.39
N ASN A 327 -20.02 -3.82 -11.72
CA ASN A 327 -21.42 -3.57 -11.99
C ASN A 327 -21.65 -2.06 -12.23
N LEU A 328 -20.82 -1.46 -13.07
CA LEU A 328 -20.93 -0.04 -13.39
C LEU A 328 -22.22 0.18 -14.20
N PRO A 329 -23.14 1.07 -13.78
CA PRO A 329 -24.31 1.38 -14.59
C PRO A 329 -24.00 2.29 -15.78
N VAL A 330 -24.85 2.25 -16.80
CA VAL A 330 -24.75 3.12 -17.97
C VAL A 330 -24.83 4.59 -17.55
N ASN A 331 -24.09 5.48 -18.21
CA ASN A 331 -23.91 6.91 -17.86
C ASN A 331 -23.23 7.17 -16.52
N HIS A 332 -22.68 6.15 -15.85
CA HIS A 332 -21.80 6.36 -14.70
C HIS A 332 -20.33 6.41 -15.15
N CYS A 333 -19.50 7.13 -14.40
CA CYS A 333 -18.05 7.15 -14.58
C CYS A 333 -17.35 7.00 -13.23
N ILE A 334 -16.33 6.15 -13.16
CA ILE A 334 -15.48 6.01 -11.98
C ILE A 334 -14.13 6.67 -12.27
N CYS A 335 -13.66 7.50 -11.36
CA CYS A 335 -12.33 8.08 -11.40
C CYS A 335 -11.58 7.79 -10.11
N ILE A 336 -10.45 7.10 -10.21
CA ILE A 336 -9.55 6.84 -9.08
C ILE A 336 -8.37 7.81 -9.19
N HIS A 337 -8.33 8.79 -8.31
CA HIS A 337 -7.36 9.88 -8.33
C HIS A 337 -6.20 9.63 -7.37
N ASP A 338 -5.02 10.12 -7.74
CA ASP A 338 -3.85 10.19 -6.87
C ASP A 338 -2.83 11.21 -7.41
N TYR A 339 -2.08 11.82 -6.51
CA TYR A 339 -0.91 12.61 -6.85
C TYR A 339 0.32 11.72 -6.75
N SER A 340 0.91 11.39 -7.89
CA SER A 340 2.22 10.72 -7.89
C SER A 340 3.25 11.69 -7.31
N GLU A 341 4.20 11.18 -6.53
CA GLU A 341 5.36 11.97 -6.10
C GLU A 341 5.97 12.70 -7.29
N ASN A 342 6.35 13.96 -7.08
CA ASN A 342 6.88 14.84 -8.11
C ASN A 342 7.98 14.16 -8.92
N TYR A 343 7.92 14.33 -10.23
CA TYR A 343 9.02 13.94 -11.10
C TYR A 343 10.14 14.96 -10.95
N ARG A 344 11.33 14.48 -10.58
CA ARG A 344 12.54 15.30 -10.57
C ARG A 344 13.17 15.20 -11.95
N CYS A 345 13.27 16.31 -12.66
CA CYS A 345 14.04 16.36 -13.89
C CYS A 345 15.49 16.01 -13.57
N VAL A 346 16.01 15.00 -14.29
CA VAL A 346 17.39 14.52 -14.17
C VAL A 346 18.05 14.77 -15.51
N GLU A 347 19.32 15.18 -15.50
CA GLU A 347 20.11 15.31 -16.73
C GLU A 347 20.98 14.06 -16.92
N LYS A 348 21.33 13.75 -18.18
CA LYS A 348 22.26 12.65 -18.45
C LYS A 348 23.66 12.97 -17.91
N GLU A 349 24.09 14.23 -18.06
CA GLU A 349 25.35 14.77 -17.60
C GLU A 349 25.03 15.97 -16.70
N GLU A 350 24.95 15.74 -15.38
CA GLU A 350 24.62 16.80 -14.41
C GLU A 350 25.88 17.56 -13.97
N ILE A 351 25.84 18.88 -14.06
CA ILE A 351 26.87 19.75 -13.47
C ILE A 351 26.66 19.77 -11.95
N GLN A 352 27.75 19.79 -11.17
CA GLN A 352 27.73 19.68 -9.70
C GLN A 352 26.81 20.69 -9.00
N SER A 353 26.58 21.87 -9.59
CA SER A 353 25.65 22.90 -9.07
C SER A 353 24.17 22.50 -9.17
N ASN A 354 23.77 21.76 -10.22
CA ASN A 354 22.38 21.34 -10.45
C ASN A 354 21.92 20.22 -9.51
N TYR A 355 22.86 19.59 -8.79
CA TYR A 355 22.55 18.54 -7.81
C TYR A 355 21.69 19.05 -6.64
N PHE A 356 21.79 20.34 -6.28
CA PHE A 356 21.12 20.92 -5.11
C PHE A 356 19.75 21.57 -5.41
N GLN A 357 19.43 21.87 -6.68
CA GLN A 357 18.17 22.48 -7.11
C GLN A 357 17.69 21.82 -8.39
N ARG A 358 16.83 20.80 -8.26
CA ARG A 358 16.22 20.12 -9.40
C ARG A 358 14.85 20.67 -9.69
N THR A 359 14.55 20.91 -10.96
CA THR A 359 13.19 21.21 -11.41
C THR A 359 12.30 20.01 -11.10
N GLU A 360 11.21 20.26 -10.40
CA GLU A 360 10.20 19.26 -10.09
C GLU A 360 8.95 19.49 -10.95
N CYS A 361 8.24 18.40 -11.27
CA CYS A 361 7.00 18.45 -12.03
C CYS A 361 5.94 17.62 -11.32
N SER A 362 4.74 18.19 -11.19
CA SER A 362 3.59 17.48 -10.65
C SER A 362 3.01 16.53 -11.68
N ILE A 363 2.64 15.35 -11.19
CA ILE A 363 1.94 14.34 -11.98
C ILE A 363 0.71 13.93 -11.19
N HIS A 364 -0.45 14.37 -11.66
CA HIS A 364 -1.72 13.83 -11.18
C HIS A 364 -2.15 12.67 -12.08
N VAL A 365 -2.55 11.56 -11.47
CA VAL A 365 -2.99 10.34 -12.14
C VAL A 365 -4.47 10.11 -11.87
N THR A 366 -5.22 9.75 -12.90
CA THR A 366 -6.61 9.30 -12.79
C THR A 366 -6.76 8.00 -13.55
N VAL A 367 -7.13 6.93 -12.85
CA VAL A 367 -7.57 5.68 -13.48
C VAL A 367 -9.07 5.76 -13.64
N MET A 368 -9.52 5.73 -14.88
CA MET A 368 -10.91 5.98 -15.23
C MET A 368 -11.57 4.72 -15.77
N HIS A 369 -12.76 4.42 -15.29
CA HIS A 369 -13.61 3.34 -15.78
C HIS A 369 -14.93 3.92 -16.28
N ARG A 370 -15.27 3.60 -17.53
CA ARG A 370 -16.49 4.06 -18.21
C ARG A 370 -16.99 2.97 -19.16
N HIS A 371 -18.24 3.06 -19.58
CA HIS A 371 -18.75 2.23 -20.66
C HIS A 371 -18.05 2.55 -21.99
N ALA A 372 -17.87 1.54 -22.84
CA ALA A 372 -17.38 1.69 -24.20
C ALA A 372 -18.37 2.50 -25.04
N ILE A 373 -17.85 3.28 -25.98
CA ILE A 373 -18.63 4.05 -26.96
C ILE A 373 -18.29 3.51 -28.34
N LEU A 374 -19.28 3.09 -29.12
CA LEU A 374 -19.06 2.47 -30.43
C LEU A 374 -18.14 3.32 -31.34
N GLU A 375 -18.43 4.61 -31.47
CA GLU A 375 -17.69 5.53 -32.35
C GLU A 375 -16.24 5.76 -31.92
N TYR A 376 -15.94 5.64 -30.62
CA TYR A 376 -14.64 5.99 -30.04
C TYR A 376 -13.77 4.79 -29.63
N ASP A 377 -14.41 3.68 -29.25
CA ASP A 377 -13.76 2.45 -28.76
C ASP A 377 -13.85 1.29 -29.77
N GLY A 378 -14.74 1.41 -30.76
CA GLY A 378 -15.03 0.38 -31.77
C GLY A 378 -15.91 -0.77 -31.26
N VAL A 379 -16.42 -0.66 -30.04
CA VAL A 379 -17.30 -1.63 -29.38
C VAL A 379 -18.35 -0.84 -28.62
N ASP A 380 -19.59 -1.28 -28.73
CA ASP A 380 -20.71 -0.67 -28.01
C ASP A 380 -20.90 -1.32 -26.63
N SER A 381 -21.53 -0.59 -25.72
CA SER A 381 -21.75 -1.04 -24.35
C SER A 381 -23.20 -0.80 -23.95
N THR A 382 -23.89 -1.85 -23.52
CA THR A 382 -25.31 -1.81 -23.14
C THR A 382 -25.49 -2.33 -21.72
N GLU A 383 -26.68 -2.16 -21.14
CA GLU A 383 -27.00 -2.72 -19.83
C GLU A 383 -26.91 -4.26 -19.81
N GLU A 384 -27.32 -4.92 -20.89
CA GLU A 384 -27.28 -6.38 -21.01
C GLU A 384 -25.85 -6.90 -21.28
N PHE A 385 -25.07 -6.15 -22.05
CA PHE A 385 -23.69 -6.48 -22.42
C PHE A 385 -22.76 -5.32 -22.07
N PRO A 386 -22.39 -5.16 -20.79
CA PRO A 386 -21.55 -4.07 -20.34
C PRO A 386 -20.10 -4.30 -20.74
N GLU A 387 -19.60 -3.48 -21.66
CA GLU A 387 -18.19 -3.39 -22.01
C GLU A 387 -17.56 -2.19 -21.29
N ILE A 388 -16.72 -2.47 -20.30
CA ILE A 388 -16.08 -1.44 -19.46
C ILE A 388 -14.67 -1.16 -19.96
N ILE A 389 -14.43 0.10 -20.32
CA ILE A 389 -13.13 0.60 -20.76
C ILE A 389 -12.40 1.21 -19.57
N THR A 390 -11.17 0.74 -19.36
CA THR A 390 -10.23 1.36 -18.40
C THR A 390 -9.22 2.23 -19.14
N GLU A 391 -9.04 3.47 -18.68
CA GLU A 391 -8.12 4.46 -19.26
C GLU A 391 -7.26 5.09 -18.17
N HIS A 392 -6.03 5.45 -18.51
CA HIS A 392 -5.18 6.23 -17.60
C HIS A 392 -5.12 7.66 -18.10
N PHE A 393 -5.55 8.60 -17.27
CA PHE A 393 -5.57 10.02 -17.55
C PHE A 393 -4.56 10.73 -16.67
N PHE A 394 -3.68 11.52 -17.27
CA PHE A 394 -2.59 12.19 -16.58
C PHE A 394 -2.69 13.69 -16.79
N VAL A 395 -2.53 14.44 -15.70
CA VAL A 395 -2.32 15.89 -15.74
C VAL A 395 -0.89 16.17 -15.28
N ILE A 396 -0.12 16.83 -16.13
CA ILE A 396 1.27 17.21 -15.88
C ILE A 396 1.34 18.73 -15.79
N SER A 397 1.97 19.25 -14.72
CA SER A 397 2.02 20.67 -14.43
C SER A 397 3.32 21.06 -13.72
N PRO A 398 3.84 22.29 -13.92
CA PRO A 398 4.91 22.83 -13.09
C PRO A 398 4.42 23.27 -11.69
N ASP A 399 3.11 23.36 -11.46
CA ASP A 399 2.54 23.74 -10.16
C ASP A 399 2.73 22.63 -9.12
N LEU A 400 3.34 22.94 -7.97
CA LEU A 400 3.68 21.98 -6.91
C LEU A 400 2.79 22.08 -5.66
N GLN A 401 1.72 22.89 -5.67
CA GLN A 401 0.95 23.19 -4.46
C GLN A 401 0.01 22.04 -4.05
N HIS A 402 -0.49 21.28 -5.02
CA HIS A 402 -1.40 20.12 -4.82
C HIS A 402 -2.60 20.42 -3.93
N ASP A 403 -3.19 21.60 -4.08
CA ASP A 403 -4.30 22.11 -3.27
C ASP A 403 -5.68 21.73 -3.86
N ASN A 404 -6.73 22.30 -3.27
CA ASN A 404 -8.10 22.16 -3.77
C ASN A 404 -8.28 22.70 -5.19
N ASP A 405 -7.63 23.81 -5.54
CA ASP A 405 -7.81 24.44 -6.84
C ASP A 405 -7.18 23.61 -7.95
N PHE A 406 -5.99 23.04 -7.71
CA PHE A 406 -5.41 22.04 -8.60
C PHE A 406 -6.37 20.85 -8.76
N THR A 407 -6.87 20.32 -7.65
CA THR A 407 -7.81 19.21 -7.66
C THR A 407 -9.06 19.53 -8.50
N LYS A 408 -9.68 20.69 -8.31
CA LYS A 408 -10.84 21.14 -9.10
C LYS A 408 -10.49 21.30 -10.58
N TYR A 409 -9.30 21.78 -10.89
CA TYR A 409 -8.82 21.92 -12.26
C TYR A 409 -8.65 20.56 -12.95
N VAL A 410 -8.13 19.55 -12.23
CA VAL A 410 -8.06 18.17 -12.72
C VAL A 410 -9.45 17.65 -13.07
N GLN A 411 -10.44 17.84 -12.18
CA GLN A 411 -11.82 17.42 -12.42
C GLN A 411 -12.40 18.07 -13.68
N LYS A 412 -12.14 19.36 -13.88
CA LYS A 412 -12.51 20.07 -15.11
C LYS A 412 -11.87 19.43 -16.34
N LYS A 413 -10.58 19.07 -16.29
CA LYS A 413 -9.90 18.39 -17.41
C LYS A 413 -10.43 16.99 -17.70
N VAL A 414 -10.88 16.26 -16.67
CA VAL A 414 -11.58 14.98 -16.84
C VAL A 414 -12.91 15.20 -17.56
N LYS A 415 -13.73 16.18 -17.11
CA LYS A 415 -15.00 16.53 -17.76
C LYS A 415 -14.82 16.93 -19.22
N GLU A 416 -13.89 17.86 -19.50
CA GLU A 416 -13.56 18.29 -20.87
C GLU A 416 -13.18 17.10 -21.77
N TYR A 417 -12.46 16.10 -21.23
CA TYR A 417 -12.12 14.90 -21.98
C TYR A 417 -13.34 14.01 -22.25
N LEU A 418 -14.17 13.75 -21.24
CA LEU A 418 -15.39 12.95 -21.40
C LEU A 418 -16.34 13.59 -22.43
N ASP A 419 -16.46 14.91 -22.41
CA ASP A 419 -17.22 15.66 -23.42
C ASP A 419 -16.61 15.54 -24.81
N SER A 420 -15.29 15.62 -24.92
CA SER A 420 -14.59 15.53 -26.22
C SER A 420 -14.76 14.17 -26.92
N ILE A 421 -15.11 13.13 -26.16
CA ILE A 421 -15.39 11.78 -26.69
C ILE A 421 -16.88 11.49 -26.73
N SER A 422 -17.72 12.49 -26.48
CA SER A 422 -19.19 12.39 -26.41
C SER A 422 -19.70 11.35 -25.40
N TYR A 423 -19.01 11.20 -24.27
CA TYR A 423 -19.47 10.33 -23.18
C TYR A 423 -20.42 11.08 -22.26
N THR A 424 -21.69 10.66 -22.22
CA THR A 424 -22.67 11.21 -21.27
C THR A 424 -22.40 10.69 -19.87
N VAL A 425 -22.26 11.61 -18.91
CA VAL A 425 -22.10 11.27 -17.49
C VAL A 425 -23.26 11.86 -16.70
N ASP A 426 -24.10 10.98 -16.16
CA ASP A 426 -25.11 11.35 -15.18
C ASP A 426 -24.56 11.28 -13.75
N HIS A 427 -23.70 10.30 -13.48
CA HIS A 427 -23.23 9.99 -12.13
C HIS A 427 -21.71 9.83 -12.09
N MET A 428 -21.04 10.72 -11.36
CA MET A 428 -19.58 10.68 -11.18
C MET A 428 -19.23 10.01 -9.85
N HIS A 429 -18.32 9.04 -9.87
CA HIS A 429 -17.80 8.36 -8.69
C HIS A 429 -16.28 8.51 -8.58
N GLU A 430 -15.85 9.38 -7.67
CA GLU A 430 -14.43 9.54 -7.36
C GLU A 430 -14.01 8.63 -6.21
N PHE A 431 -12.83 8.04 -6.34
CA PHE A 431 -12.09 7.35 -5.28
C PHE A 431 -10.73 7.99 -5.15
N THR A 432 -10.33 8.32 -3.93
CA THR A 432 -9.07 9.01 -3.67
C THR A 432 -8.58 8.70 -2.27
N ASP A 433 -7.34 9.03 -2.00
CA ASP A 433 -6.82 8.98 -0.64
C ASP A 433 -7.47 10.05 0.25
N GLY A 434 -7.31 9.89 1.56
CA GLY A 434 -7.85 10.84 2.53
C GLY A 434 -6.93 12.02 2.80
N CYS A 435 -6.04 12.40 1.86
CA CYS A 435 -5.06 13.46 2.10
C CYS A 435 -5.75 14.81 2.34
N SER A 436 -5.44 15.44 3.47
CA SER A 436 -6.12 16.65 3.94
C SER A 436 -5.72 17.92 3.19
N SER A 437 -4.54 17.96 2.57
CA SER A 437 -4.12 19.07 1.70
C SER A 437 -4.76 18.97 0.30
N GLN A 438 -5.09 17.75 -0.12
CA GLN A 438 -5.68 17.44 -1.42
C GLN A 438 -7.19 17.19 -1.24
N TYR A 439 -7.68 16.01 -1.63
CA TYR A 439 -9.10 15.71 -1.82
C TYR A 439 -9.99 15.71 -0.56
N LYS A 440 -9.42 15.68 0.66
CA LYS A 440 -10.15 15.60 1.94
C LYS A 440 -9.99 16.83 2.83
N SER A 441 -9.81 18.01 2.23
CA SER A 441 -9.80 19.30 2.94
C SER A 441 -11.22 19.87 3.16
N ARG A 442 -11.36 20.86 4.06
CA ARG A 442 -12.61 21.64 4.21
C ARG A 442 -13.03 22.29 2.89
N HIS A 443 -12.06 22.76 2.11
CA HIS A 443 -12.28 23.42 0.82
C HIS A 443 -12.72 22.45 -0.26
N CYS A 444 -12.14 21.24 -0.29
CA CYS A 444 -12.55 20.18 -1.20
C CYS A 444 -13.98 19.71 -0.92
N LEU A 445 -14.32 19.50 0.34
CA LEU A 445 -15.69 19.13 0.72
C LEU A 445 -16.69 20.25 0.45
N GLY A 446 -16.30 21.50 0.68
CA GLY A 446 -17.11 22.66 0.32
C GLY A 446 -17.32 22.78 -1.20
N SER A 447 -16.25 22.61 -1.99
CA SER A 447 -16.32 22.66 -3.45
C SER A 447 -17.18 21.54 -4.03
N LEU A 448 -17.26 20.38 -3.39
CA LEU A 448 -18.19 19.33 -3.77
C LEU A 448 -19.65 19.78 -3.70
N SER A 449 -20.02 20.70 -2.79
CA SER A 449 -21.39 21.20 -2.71
C SER A 449 -21.83 21.99 -3.95
N THR A 450 -20.89 22.47 -4.78
CA THR A 450 -21.19 23.13 -6.06
C THR A 450 -20.84 22.27 -7.27
N ALA A 451 -20.46 21.00 -7.08
CA ALA A 451 -20.04 20.12 -8.18
C ALA A 451 -21.14 19.86 -9.22
N ILE A 452 -22.41 19.82 -8.78
CA ILE A 452 -23.56 19.58 -9.66
C ILE A 452 -23.70 20.69 -10.73
N PRO A 453 -23.85 21.97 -10.38
CA PRO A 453 -23.87 23.03 -11.39
C PRO A 453 -22.52 23.22 -12.10
N ASP A 454 -21.39 22.98 -11.42
CA ASP A 454 -20.05 23.18 -12.01
C ASP A 454 -19.76 22.18 -13.15
N PHE A 455 -20.25 20.94 -13.05
CA PHE A 455 -19.95 19.88 -14.02
C PHE A 455 -21.17 19.32 -14.75
N GLY A 456 -22.40 19.67 -14.35
CA GLY A 456 -23.63 19.25 -15.01
C GLY A 456 -24.01 17.78 -14.79
N TYR A 457 -23.54 17.15 -13.72
CA TYR A 457 -23.93 15.78 -13.35
C TYR A 457 -25.24 15.75 -12.56
N LYS A 458 -25.97 14.63 -12.55
CA LYS A 458 -27.14 14.42 -11.68
C LYS A 458 -26.72 14.12 -10.24
N THR A 459 -25.70 13.29 -10.06
CA THR A 459 -25.08 13.08 -8.74
C THR A 459 -23.57 13.03 -8.82
N PHE A 460 -22.94 13.37 -7.69
CA PHE A 460 -21.50 13.30 -7.51
C PHE A 460 -21.19 12.56 -6.23
N HIS A 461 -20.36 11.52 -6.32
CA HIS A 461 -19.88 10.74 -5.18
C HIS A 461 -18.37 10.90 -5.05
N ARG A 462 -17.89 11.18 -3.84
CA ARG A 462 -16.47 11.07 -3.48
C ARG A 462 -16.31 10.05 -2.37
N ASN A 463 -15.46 9.07 -2.62
CA ASN A 463 -15.14 7.96 -1.73
C ASN A 463 -13.68 8.10 -1.31
N PHE A 464 -13.41 7.91 -0.02
CA PHE A 464 -12.06 7.93 0.51
C PHE A 464 -11.65 6.52 0.90
N PHE A 465 -10.46 6.10 0.48
CA PHE A 465 -9.85 4.89 1.03
C PHE A 465 -9.50 5.09 2.50
N GLU A 466 -9.39 3.99 3.24
CA GLU A 466 -8.83 4.02 4.59
C GLU A 466 -7.37 4.51 4.52
N THR A 467 -6.93 5.26 5.54
CA THR A 467 -5.57 5.80 5.61
C THR A 467 -4.52 4.71 5.33
N SER A 468 -3.58 5.01 4.43
CA SER A 468 -2.53 4.09 3.95
C SER A 468 -3.01 2.86 3.16
N HIS A 469 -4.27 2.84 2.69
CA HIS A 469 -4.85 1.80 1.82
C HIS A 469 -5.33 2.33 0.47
N ALA A 470 -4.95 3.54 0.08
CA ALA A 470 -5.29 4.10 -1.22
C ALA A 470 -4.47 3.50 -2.37
N LYS A 471 -3.45 2.70 -2.08
CA LYS A 471 -2.52 2.17 -3.09
C LYS A 471 -3.22 1.32 -4.14
N GLY A 472 -2.95 1.61 -5.40
CA GLY A 472 -3.62 0.94 -6.51
C GLY A 472 -2.96 1.12 -7.87
N PRO A 473 -3.72 0.86 -8.96
CA PRO A 473 -3.23 0.99 -10.32
C PRO A 473 -2.70 2.40 -10.65
N GLN A 474 -3.18 3.44 -9.97
CA GLN A 474 -2.76 4.82 -10.14
C GLN A 474 -1.31 5.08 -9.69
N ASP A 475 -0.84 4.50 -8.58
CA ASP A 475 0.56 4.56 -8.18
C ASP A 475 1.47 3.91 -9.24
N ALA A 476 1.06 2.74 -9.74
CA ALA A 476 1.81 2.00 -10.75
C ALA A 476 1.88 2.77 -12.07
N ALA A 477 0.80 3.46 -12.43
CA ALA A 477 0.73 4.31 -13.62
C ALA A 477 1.66 5.53 -13.52
N GLY A 478 1.66 6.23 -12.38
CA GLY A 478 2.59 7.34 -12.10
C GLY A 478 4.05 6.89 -12.10
N GLY A 479 4.36 5.82 -11.37
CA GLY A 479 5.71 5.24 -11.32
C GLY A 479 6.21 4.76 -12.69
N PHE A 480 5.32 4.25 -13.55
CA PHE A 480 5.67 3.82 -14.91
C PHE A 480 6.18 5.00 -15.76
N ILE A 481 5.47 6.13 -15.78
CA ILE A 481 5.84 7.26 -16.66
C ILE A 481 7.16 7.89 -16.21
N LYS A 482 7.36 8.06 -14.89
CA LYS A 482 8.62 8.54 -14.31
C LYS A 482 9.79 7.65 -14.72
N ARG A 483 9.64 6.33 -14.55
CA ARG A 483 10.67 5.37 -14.94
C ARG A 483 10.96 5.37 -16.45
N GLN A 484 9.94 5.55 -17.30
CA GLN A 484 10.18 5.63 -18.75
C GLN A 484 10.92 6.91 -19.13
N ALA A 485 10.57 8.03 -18.50
CA ALA A 485 11.26 9.31 -18.67
C ALA A 485 12.74 9.17 -18.27
N ASP A 486 13.02 8.62 -17.08
CA ASP A 486 14.39 8.40 -16.58
C ASP A 486 15.20 7.52 -17.54
N ILE A 487 14.64 6.40 -17.99
CA ILE A 487 15.33 5.50 -18.92
C ILE A 487 15.62 6.20 -20.25
N SER A 488 14.71 7.05 -20.73
CA SER A 488 14.86 7.77 -21.99
C SER A 488 15.98 8.82 -21.90
N VAL A 489 16.01 9.57 -20.79
CA VAL A 489 17.08 10.54 -20.47
C VAL A 489 18.43 9.84 -20.32
N LEU A 490 18.51 8.77 -19.52
CA LEU A 490 19.75 8.03 -19.28
C LEU A 490 20.35 7.44 -20.58
N ARG A 491 19.49 7.06 -21.53
CA ARG A 491 19.92 6.59 -22.86
C ARG A 491 20.38 7.73 -23.78
N GLY A 492 20.12 8.98 -23.43
CA GLY A 492 20.35 10.14 -24.28
C GLY A 492 19.35 10.26 -25.43
N ASN A 493 18.17 9.63 -25.32
CA ASN A 493 17.15 9.68 -26.36
C ASN A 493 16.32 10.97 -26.29
N THR A 494 16.18 11.53 -25.09
CA THR A 494 15.34 12.72 -24.83
C THR A 494 15.96 13.56 -23.72
N VAL A 495 15.73 14.87 -23.77
CA VAL A 495 16.07 15.81 -22.70
C VAL A 495 14.75 16.26 -22.08
N ILE A 496 14.64 16.19 -20.74
CA ILE A 496 13.43 16.56 -20.00
C ILE A 496 13.83 17.52 -18.88
N GLN A 497 13.62 18.82 -19.09
CA GLN A 497 14.05 19.87 -18.16
C GLN A 497 12.91 20.50 -17.37
N ASN A 498 11.66 20.30 -17.81
CA ASN A 498 10.48 20.87 -17.19
C ASN A 498 9.24 20.01 -17.46
N ALA A 499 8.10 20.45 -16.90
CA ALA A 499 6.82 19.76 -17.02
C ALA A 499 6.32 19.66 -18.47
N LYS A 500 6.63 20.67 -19.31
CA LYS A 500 6.23 20.70 -20.72
C LYS A 500 7.00 19.65 -21.52
N ASP A 501 8.29 19.50 -21.29
CA ASP A 501 9.12 18.46 -21.92
C ASP A 501 8.64 17.07 -21.52
N LEU A 502 8.34 16.87 -20.23
CA LEU A 502 7.82 15.60 -19.71
C LEU A 502 6.48 15.24 -20.37
N PHE A 503 5.57 16.20 -20.49
CA PHE A 503 4.31 16.04 -21.20
C PHE A 503 4.53 15.64 -22.67
N THR A 504 5.40 16.38 -23.38
CA THR A 504 5.69 16.15 -24.81
C THR A 504 6.29 14.76 -25.03
N PHE A 505 7.19 14.32 -24.15
CA PHE A 505 7.73 12.97 -24.15
C PHE A 505 6.64 11.92 -23.96
N CYS A 506 5.78 12.12 -22.96
CA CYS A 506 4.71 11.19 -22.64
C CYS A 506 3.68 11.07 -23.78
N GLU A 507 3.28 12.19 -24.38
CA GLU A 507 2.35 12.22 -25.50
C GLU A 507 2.90 11.53 -26.76
N SER A 508 4.17 11.80 -27.10
CA SER A 508 4.81 11.21 -28.29
C SER A 508 5.13 9.72 -28.12
N SER A 509 5.60 9.32 -26.93
CA SER A 509 6.24 8.01 -26.74
C SER A 509 5.39 7.01 -25.97
N LEU A 510 4.43 7.46 -25.13
CA LEU A 510 3.74 6.61 -24.15
C LEU A 510 2.22 6.54 -24.31
N LYS A 511 1.62 7.25 -25.27
CA LYS A 511 0.17 7.30 -25.50
C LYS A 511 -0.48 5.93 -25.74
N LYS A 512 0.18 5.07 -26.52
CA LYS A 512 -0.31 3.71 -26.80
C LYS A 512 0.19 2.72 -25.73
N PRO A 513 -0.70 2.01 -25.02
CA PRO A 513 -0.29 0.99 -24.08
C PRO A 513 0.31 -0.22 -24.80
N ARG A 514 1.30 -0.85 -24.16
CA ARG A 514 1.85 -2.14 -24.60
C ARG A 514 1.11 -3.35 -24.03
N SER A 515 0.25 -3.12 -23.04
CA SER A 515 -0.48 -4.14 -22.30
C SER A 515 -1.97 -4.01 -22.58
N ALA A 516 -2.70 -5.12 -22.56
CA ALA A 516 -4.15 -5.15 -22.73
C ALA A 516 -4.93 -4.76 -21.45
N LEU A 517 -4.26 -4.42 -20.35
CA LEU A 517 -4.90 -4.11 -19.06
C LEU A 517 -5.74 -2.83 -19.07
N PHE A 518 -5.43 -1.88 -19.94
CA PHE A 518 -6.17 -0.64 -20.13
C PHE A 518 -6.06 -0.23 -21.60
N LYS A 519 -7.08 0.47 -22.11
CA LYS A 519 -7.24 0.73 -23.54
C LYS A 519 -6.30 1.82 -24.04
N ARG A 520 -6.12 2.91 -23.28
CA ARG A 520 -5.33 4.07 -23.70
C ARG A 520 -4.77 4.89 -22.54
N ARG A 521 -3.77 5.73 -22.86
CA ARG A 521 -3.31 6.83 -21.99
C ARG A 521 -3.68 8.17 -22.59
N VAL A 522 -4.17 9.06 -21.74
CA VAL A 522 -4.51 10.43 -22.09
C VAL A 522 -3.64 11.35 -21.27
N PHE A 523 -2.98 12.29 -21.93
CA PHE A 523 -2.13 13.28 -21.27
C PHE A 523 -2.74 14.66 -21.46
N ARG A 524 -2.66 15.50 -20.42
CA ARG A 524 -2.98 16.92 -20.43
C ARG A 524 -1.87 17.69 -19.77
N TYR A 525 -1.51 18.82 -20.39
CA TYR A 525 -0.59 19.78 -19.83
C TYR A 525 -1.38 20.94 -19.22
N VAL A 526 -0.98 21.37 -18.01
CA VAL A 526 -1.55 22.52 -17.33
C VAL A 526 -0.43 23.42 -16.88
N ASP A 527 -0.36 24.60 -17.50
CA ASP A 527 0.74 25.54 -17.29
C ASP A 527 0.64 26.26 -15.94
N SER A 528 -0.56 26.74 -15.62
CA SER A 528 -0.88 27.45 -14.40
C SER A 528 -2.32 27.16 -13.98
N ILE A 529 -2.59 27.31 -12.69
CA ILE A 529 -3.91 27.11 -12.08
C ILE A 529 -4.35 28.44 -11.48
N ASP A 530 -5.51 28.91 -11.90
CA ASP A 530 -6.11 30.13 -11.39
C ASP A 530 -6.65 29.92 -9.98
N ARG A 531 -6.19 30.77 -9.05
CA ARG A 531 -6.55 30.78 -7.63
C ARG A 531 -7.17 32.11 -7.19
N HIS A 532 -7.47 33.01 -8.12
CA HIS A 532 -7.99 34.34 -7.79
C HIS A 532 -9.40 34.29 -7.17
N ASN A 533 -10.19 33.26 -7.51
CA ASN A 533 -11.58 33.11 -7.04
C ASN A 533 -11.77 31.86 -6.19
N SER A 534 -10.75 31.46 -5.44
CA SER A 534 -10.79 30.25 -4.60
C SER A 534 -11.82 30.41 -3.47
N LYS A 535 -12.76 29.47 -3.41
CA LYS A 535 -13.79 29.47 -2.37
C LYS A 535 -13.23 28.93 -1.05
N ILE A 536 -13.36 29.75 -0.01
CA ILE A 536 -12.91 29.41 1.34
C ILE A 536 -14.10 28.90 2.14
N PHE A 537 -13.96 27.75 2.80
CA PHE A 537 -15.05 27.13 3.55
C PHE A 537 -14.69 26.95 5.02
N LYS A 538 -15.69 26.99 5.91
CA LYS A 538 -15.49 26.69 7.33
C LYS A 538 -15.13 25.21 7.56
N PRO A 539 -14.34 24.90 8.62
CA PRO A 539 -14.01 23.52 8.97
C PRO A 539 -15.25 22.64 9.18
N ILE A 540 -15.20 21.41 8.68
CA ILE A 540 -16.25 20.40 8.85
C ILE A 540 -15.85 19.45 9.98
N GLN A 541 -16.68 19.36 11.01
CA GLN A 541 -16.43 18.49 12.17
C GLN A 541 -16.32 17.02 11.75
N GLN A 542 -15.43 16.28 12.41
CA GLN A 542 -15.23 14.84 12.22
C GLN A 542 -14.89 14.40 10.78
N ASN A 543 -14.36 15.31 9.94
CA ASN A 543 -13.98 15.02 8.54
C ASN A 543 -13.15 13.72 8.39
N ARG A 544 -12.23 13.44 9.32
CA ARG A 544 -11.42 12.22 9.28
C ARG A 544 -12.25 10.93 9.25
N GLN A 545 -13.40 10.87 9.91
CA GLN A 545 -14.28 9.69 9.97
C GLN A 545 -15.11 9.48 8.70
N ILE A 546 -15.26 10.53 7.88
CA ILE A 546 -16.05 10.49 6.66
C ILE A 546 -15.27 9.76 5.57
N HIS A 547 -15.80 8.67 5.03
CA HIS A 547 -15.20 8.00 3.87
C HIS A 547 -16.10 7.97 2.64
N HIS A 548 -17.26 8.59 2.72
CA HIS A 548 -18.14 8.76 1.57
C HIS A 548 -18.92 10.06 1.69
N VAL A 549 -18.93 10.81 0.60
CA VAL A 549 -19.65 12.05 0.42
C VAL A 549 -20.43 11.93 -0.87
N PHE A 550 -21.70 12.28 -0.86
CA PHE A 550 -22.48 12.38 -2.08
C PHE A 550 -23.30 13.66 -2.12
N THR A 551 -23.51 14.19 -3.30
CA THR A 551 -24.38 15.35 -3.54
C THR A 551 -25.24 15.11 -4.78
N SER A 552 -26.45 15.64 -4.74
CA SER A 552 -27.42 15.67 -5.84
C SER A 552 -28.06 17.06 -6.00
N THR A 553 -27.71 18.00 -5.11
CA THR A 553 -28.31 19.32 -5.01
C THR A 553 -27.23 20.34 -4.66
N CYS A 554 -27.34 21.54 -5.22
CA CYS A 554 -26.37 22.61 -4.96
C CYS A 554 -26.38 23.02 -3.48
N ASN A 555 -25.20 23.37 -2.94
CA ASN A 555 -24.94 23.84 -1.58
C ASN A 555 -25.20 22.81 -0.45
N GLU A 556 -25.40 21.54 -0.80
CA GLU A 556 -25.60 20.47 0.17
C GLU A 556 -24.73 19.26 -0.17
N ILE A 557 -24.15 18.66 0.86
CA ILE A 557 -23.45 17.37 0.76
C ILE A 557 -24.01 16.43 1.82
N ILE A 558 -24.04 15.14 1.52
CA ILE A 558 -24.47 14.11 2.44
C ILE A 558 -23.27 13.20 2.70
N VAL A 559 -22.95 13.02 3.98
CA VAL A 559 -21.75 12.32 4.42
C VAL A 559 -22.11 11.02 5.14
N SER A 560 -21.24 10.02 5.01
CA SER A 560 -21.34 8.75 5.72
C SER A 560 -19.95 8.20 6.09
N ASP A 561 -19.92 7.33 7.10
CA ASP A 561 -18.68 6.74 7.64
C ASP A 561 -17.99 5.88 6.58
N LEU A 562 -18.77 5.13 5.80
CA LEU A 562 -18.32 4.29 4.69
C LEU A 562 -19.27 4.41 3.48
N SER A 563 -18.78 4.05 2.29
CA SER A 563 -19.59 3.97 1.06
C SER A 563 -20.41 2.68 1.00
N CYS A 564 -21.41 2.59 0.13
CA CYS A 564 -22.07 1.31 -0.17
C CYS A 564 -22.60 1.30 -1.61
N TYR A 565 -22.20 0.29 -2.37
CA TYR A 565 -22.62 -0.01 -3.75
C TYR A 565 -23.02 -1.49 -3.92
N THR A 566 -23.38 -2.14 -2.81
CA THR A 566 -23.63 -3.60 -2.74
C THR A 566 -25.01 -3.97 -2.22
N CYS A 567 -25.72 -3.06 -1.56
CA CYS A 567 -27.09 -3.31 -1.12
C CYS A 567 -28.10 -2.86 -2.17
N ASP A 568 -29.25 -3.52 -2.23
CA ASP A 568 -30.31 -3.31 -3.23
C ASP A 568 -30.72 -1.83 -3.35
N GLN A 569 -30.87 -1.13 -2.22
CA GLN A 569 -31.24 0.29 -2.21
C GLN A 569 -30.16 1.17 -2.88
N CYS A 570 -28.88 0.92 -2.59
CA CYS A 570 -27.79 1.68 -3.21
C CYS A 570 -27.59 1.32 -4.69
N ILE A 571 -27.83 0.06 -5.07
CA ILE A 571 -27.77 -0.39 -6.46
C ILE A 571 -28.83 0.32 -7.29
N LEU A 572 -30.03 0.49 -6.72
CA LEU A 572 -31.14 1.24 -7.33
C LEU A 572 -30.99 2.77 -7.24
N GLY A 573 -29.83 3.28 -6.79
CA GLY A 573 -29.58 4.72 -6.65
C GLY A 573 -30.27 5.39 -5.45
N ASN A 574 -31.02 4.64 -4.64
CA ASN A 574 -31.61 5.13 -3.39
C ASN A 574 -30.59 5.08 -2.24
N TYR A 575 -29.56 5.92 -2.35
CA TYR A 575 -28.49 5.93 -1.37
C TYR A 575 -29.00 6.28 0.03
N LEU A 576 -29.97 7.19 0.18
CA LEU A 576 -30.46 7.63 1.50
C LEU A 576 -30.98 6.48 2.36
N ASN A 577 -31.60 5.47 1.74
CA ASN A 577 -32.18 4.31 2.43
C ASN A 577 -31.25 3.07 2.41
N CYS A 578 -29.94 3.29 2.47
CA CYS A 578 -28.95 2.20 2.47
C CYS A 578 -29.28 1.11 3.52
N LEU A 579 -29.32 -0.16 3.12
CA LEU A 579 -29.61 -1.27 4.04
C LEU A 579 -28.43 -1.60 4.98
N ASN A 580 -27.22 -1.14 4.63
CA ASN A 580 -26.00 -1.39 5.38
C ASN A 580 -25.68 -0.26 6.39
N VAL A 581 -26.71 0.37 6.99
CA VAL A 581 -26.54 1.48 7.96
C VAL A 581 -25.60 1.12 9.11
N GLU A 582 -25.60 -0.15 9.53
CA GLU A 582 -24.67 -0.64 10.56
C GLU A 582 -23.20 -0.39 10.18
N ASN A 583 -22.84 -0.48 8.89
CA ASN A 583 -21.48 -0.24 8.41
C ASN A 583 -21.29 1.20 7.96
N THR A 584 -22.23 1.75 7.18
CA THR A 584 -22.10 3.10 6.59
C THR A 584 -22.32 4.22 7.60
N GLY A 585 -22.90 3.91 8.76
CA GLY A 585 -23.39 4.92 9.69
C GLY A 585 -24.65 5.61 9.17
N VAL A 586 -25.26 6.40 10.05
CA VAL A 586 -26.41 7.25 9.71
C VAL A 586 -25.93 8.39 8.82
N LYS A 587 -26.60 8.57 7.68
CA LYS A 587 -26.28 9.63 6.72
C LYS A 587 -26.61 10.98 7.31
N LYS A 588 -25.70 11.95 7.15
CA LYS A 588 -25.85 13.31 7.68
C LYS A 588 -25.77 14.31 6.54
N THR A 589 -26.76 15.18 6.43
CA THR A 589 -26.71 16.32 5.51
C THR A 589 -25.91 17.44 6.15
N ILE A 590 -24.95 17.97 5.40
CA ILE A 590 -24.10 19.11 5.77
C ILE A 590 -24.30 20.18 4.70
N LYS A 591 -24.44 21.43 5.15
CA LYS A 591 -24.44 22.62 4.29
C LYS A 591 -23.12 23.36 4.50
N PRO A 592 -22.10 23.15 3.65
CA PRO A 592 -20.84 23.85 3.79
C PRO A 592 -21.06 25.35 3.75
N ARG A 593 -20.42 26.08 4.67
CA ARG A 593 -20.53 27.55 4.74
C ARG A 593 -19.28 28.15 4.11
N GLU A 594 -19.49 28.89 3.02
CA GLU A 594 -18.48 29.73 2.38
C GLU A 594 -18.20 30.96 3.26
N ILE A 595 -16.94 31.38 3.31
CA ILE A 595 -16.49 32.59 3.98
C ILE A 595 -16.37 33.68 2.91
N THR A 596 -17.24 34.70 2.94
CA THR A 596 -17.14 35.88 2.06
C THR A 596 -16.07 36.82 2.58
N GLN A 597 -15.14 37.24 1.71
CA GLN A 597 -13.97 38.08 2.00
C GLN A 597 -14.25 39.52 2.53
N THR A 598 -15.47 39.84 2.97
CA THR A 598 -15.87 41.16 3.48
C THR A 598 -16.00 41.25 5.00
N SER A 599 -15.40 40.35 5.77
CA SER A 599 -15.25 40.52 7.21
C SER A 599 -13.84 40.19 7.66
N ASN A 600 -13.11 41.26 8.02
CA ASN A 600 -11.83 41.35 8.71
C ASN A 600 -10.61 40.69 8.04
N GLU A 601 -9.75 41.56 7.50
CA GLU A 601 -8.45 41.28 6.88
C GLU A 601 -7.43 40.58 7.82
N GLU A 602 -7.79 40.34 9.08
CA GLU A 602 -6.96 39.60 10.05
C GLU A 602 -7.07 38.06 9.90
N GLU A 603 -8.15 37.52 9.31
CA GLU A 603 -8.30 36.06 9.11
C GLU A 603 -7.63 35.54 7.82
N VAL A 604 -7.31 36.42 6.86
CA VAL A 604 -6.77 36.02 5.53
C VAL A 604 -5.25 35.88 5.55
N ALA A 605 -4.56 36.49 6.52
CA ALA A 605 -3.10 36.45 6.61
C ALA A 605 -2.52 35.16 7.23
N GLN A 606 -3.35 34.27 7.78
CA GLN A 606 -2.87 33.03 8.43
C GLN A 606 -2.71 31.84 7.47
N ASP A 607 -3.23 31.89 6.24
CA ASP A 607 -3.27 30.71 5.35
C ASP A 607 -2.06 30.60 4.38
N THR A 608 -1.11 31.53 4.41
CA THR A 608 0.20 31.37 3.70
C THR A 608 1.26 30.63 4.51
N ASP A 609 1.01 30.31 5.79
CA ASP A 609 1.94 29.61 6.68
C ASP A 609 1.41 28.24 7.15
N ILE A 610 0.77 27.45 6.27
CA ILE A 610 0.38 26.04 6.56
C ILE A 610 1.60 25.09 6.51
N LEU A 611 2.65 25.45 7.24
CA LEU A 611 3.75 24.55 7.60
C LEU A 611 3.99 24.46 9.12
N SER A 612 3.16 25.09 9.96
CA SER A 612 3.16 24.83 11.42
C SER A 612 1.73 24.70 11.95
N GLU A 613 1.38 23.53 12.50
CA GLU A 613 0.18 23.38 13.35
C GLU A 613 0.33 24.33 14.55
N ASP A 614 -0.58 25.28 14.72
CA ASP A 614 -0.56 26.20 15.85
C ASP A 614 -0.86 25.42 17.13
N ILE A 615 0.04 25.50 18.11
CA ILE A 615 0.02 24.64 19.30
C ILE A 615 -1.26 24.84 20.15
N SER A 616 -1.92 25.99 20.02
CA SER A 616 -3.20 26.31 20.66
C SER A 616 -4.34 25.37 20.26
N ASP A 617 -4.36 24.88 19.01
CA ASP A 617 -5.42 24.00 18.49
C ASP A 617 -5.37 22.59 19.11
N LEU A 618 -4.24 22.22 19.71
CA LEU A 618 -4.02 20.91 20.34
C LEU A 618 -4.42 20.88 21.82
N VAL A 619 -4.79 22.03 22.40
CA VAL A 619 -5.11 22.16 23.83
C VAL A 619 -6.54 21.70 24.13
N SER A 620 -6.68 20.78 25.08
CA SER A 620 -7.98 20.26 25.53
C SER A 620 -8.31 20.68 26.97
N ILE A 621 -9.56 20.54 27.39
CA ILE A 621 -9.97 20.76 28.78
C ILE A 621 -9.20 19.77 29.68
N ASN A 622 -8.66 20.25 30.79
CA ASN A 622 -7.72 19.57 31.69
C ASN A 622 -6.29 19.37 31.17
N SER A 623 -5.92 19.87 29.99
CA SER A 623 -4.50 19.92 29.61
C SER A 623 -3.72 20.80 30.58
N VAL A 624 -2.48 20.39 30.89
CA VAL A 624 -1.50 21.24 31.59
C VAL A 624 -0.59 21.86 30.53
N VAL A 625 -0.44 23.17 30.56
CA VAL A 625 0.31 23.93 29.56
C VAL A 625 1.33 24.84 30.20
N ALA A 626 2.43 25.10 29.49
CA ALA A 626 3.38 26.15 29.81
C ALA A 626 3.02 27.42 29.05
N VAL A 627 2.97 28.53 29.75
CA VAL A 627 2.54 29.84 29.25
C VAL A 627 3.69 30.84 29.46
N LYS A 628 3.99 31.63 28.42
CA LYS A 628 4.96 32.72 28.49
C LYS A 628 4.51 33.74 29.53
N THR A 629 5.46 34.20 30.33
CA THR A 629 5.26 35.28 31.28
C THR A 629 6.19 36.44 30.95
N ASP A 630 5.76 37.64 31.33
CA ASP A 630 6.57 38.86 31.26
C ASP A 630 7.17 39.20 32.65
N ASP A 631 7.04 38.30 33.64
CA ASP A 631 7.64 38.44 34.98
C ASP A 631 9.10 37.97 34.95
N ASP A 632 10.03 38.90 35.19
CA ASP A 632 11.48 38.65 35.20
C ASP A 632 11.93 37.57 36.21
N ASN A 633 11.08 37.20 37.17
CA ASN A 633 11.41 36.18 38.18
C ASN A 633 11.07 34.75 37.75
N PHE A 634 10.34 34.56 36.64
CA PHE A 634 9.89 33.25 36.19
C PHE A 634 10.06 33.10 34.68
N ASP A 635 10.62 31.98 34.22
CA ASP A 635 10.77 31.75 32.77
C ASP A 635 9.42 31.47 32.08
N TYR A 636 8.50 30.79 32.78
CA TYR A 636 7.14 30.48 32.33
C TYR A 636 6.25 30.15 33.54
N TYR A 637 4.93 30.20 33.32
CA TYR A 637 3.95 29.66 34.25
C TYR A 637 3.33 28.37 33.74
N LEU A 638 3.03 27.44 34.64
CA LEU A 638 2.21 26.27 34.31
C LEU A 638 0.74 26.55 34.61
N MET A 639 -0.14 26.21 33.69
CA MET A 639 -1.57 26.42 33.84
C MET A 639 -2.36 25.15 33.50
N LYS A 640 -3.34 24.81 34.33
CA LYS A 640 -4.36 23.81 34.01
C LYS A 640 -5.54 24.48 33.30
N ILE A 641 -5.88 23.99 32.12
CA ILE A 641 -7.00 24.50 31.33
C ILE A 641 -8.34 24.04 31.92
N SER A 642 -9.21 25.00 32.26
CA SER A 642 -10.58 24.75 32.70
C SER A 642 -11.61 24.94 31.58
N LYS A 643 -11.29 25.79 30.59
CA LYS A 643 -12.10 26.00 29.38
C LYS A 643 -11.18 26.15 28.18
N GLY A 644 -11.49 25.44 27.09
CA GLY A 644 -10.74 25.52 25.82
C GLY A 644 -10.74 26.92 25.21
N SER A 645 -9.99 27.09 24.11
CA SER A 645 -9.87 28.40 23.47
C SER A 645 -11.23 28.93 23.03
N HIS A 646 -11.44 30.23 23.25
CA HIS A 646 -12.62 30.93 22.79
C HIS A 646 -12.33 32.42 22.64
N VAL A 647 -13.05 33.06 21.73
CA VAL A 647 -12.95 34.50 21.50
C VAL A 647 -13.85 35.24 22.48
N LEU A 648 -13.33 36.29 23.10
CA LEU A 648 -14.08 37.15 24.02
C LEU A 648 -15.09 38.02 23.26
N ASN A 649 -16.36 37.99 23.69
CA ASN A 649 -17.42 38.82 23.11
C ASN A 649 -17.54 40.20 23.78
N SER A 650 -16.98 40.36 24.97
CA SER A 650 -16.91 41.59 25.75
C SER A 650 -15.59 41.61 26.52
N ALA A 651 -15.16 42.78 26.99
CA ALA A 651 -13.94 42.85 27.80
C ALA A 651 -14.11 42.02 29.09
N GLU A 652 -13.17 41.13 29.37
CA GLU A 652 -13.16 40.29 30.57
C GLU A 652 -11.87 40.48 31.35
N SER A 653 -12.00 40.58 32.68
CA SER A 653 -10.88 40.62 33.63
C SER A 653 -10.77 39.31 34.41
N ASP A 654 -9.55 38.86 34.68
CA ASP A 654 -9.30 37.66 35.47
C ASP A 654 -9.05 37.97 36.96
N SER A 655 -8.83 36.94 37.77
CA SER A 655 -8.59 37.08 39.22
C SER A 655 -7.19 37.59 39.57
N TRP A 656 -6.33 37.80 38.58
CA TRP A 656 -4.95 38.27 38.70
C TRP A 656 -4.78 39.70 38.18
N GLY A 657 -5.87 40.33 37.72
CA GLY A 657 -5.89 41.73 37.27
C GLY A 657 -5.64 41.91 35.77
N ALA A 658 -5.47 40.83 35.01
CA ALA A 658 -5.33 40.90 33.56
C ALA A 658 -6.69 41.15 32.91
N THR A 659 -6.79 42.15 32.02
CA THR A 659 -8.02 42.51 31.31
C THR A 659 -7.78 42.46 29.81
N TYR A 660 -8.63 41.72 29.10
CA TYR A 660 -8.53 41.55 27.65
C TYR A 660 -9.78 42.10 26.96
N PRO A 661 -9.63 42.88 25.87
CA PRO A 661 -10.76 43.44 25.14
C PRO A 661 -11.50 42.37 24.30
N PRO A 662 -12.73 42.66 23.82
CA PRO A 662 -13.43 41.76 22.91
C PRO A 662 -12.62 41.50 21.63
N GLY A 663 -12.71 40.29 21.08
CA GLY A 663 -11.95 39.85 19.91
C GLY A 663 -10.68 39.05 20.22
N PHE A 664 -10.21 39.04 21.46
CA PHE A 664 -9.06 38.21 21.87
C PHE A 664 -9.46 36.74 22.05
N GLU A 665 -8.68 35.83 21.46
CA GLU A 665 -8.80 34.40 21.72
C GLU A 665 -7.99 34.03 22.98
N VAL A 666 -8.67 33.42 23.96
CA VAL A 666 -8.09 33.16 25.28
C VAL A 666 -8.42 31.76 25.79
N PHE A 667 -7.53 31.23 26.62
CA PHE A 667 -7.77 30.12 27.52
C PHE A 667 -8.22 30.63 28.90
N ARG A 668 -9.05 29.84 29.57
CA ARG A 668 -9.35 30.04 31.00
C ARG A 668 -8.85 28.84 31.79
N GLY A 669 -8.21 29.11 32.92
CA GLY A 669 -7.56 28.06 33.70
C GLY A 669 -7.17 28.47 35.12
N HIS A 670 -6.36 27.62 35.73
CA HIS A 670 -5.79 27.82 37.06
C HIS A 670 -4.29 27.60 36.99
N TYR A 671 -3.51 28.56 37.51
CA TYR A 671 -2.06 28.44 37.57
C TYR A 671 -1.60 27.40 38.60
N TYR A 672 -0.41 26.87 38.36
CA TYR A 672 0.37 26.07 39.26
C TYR A 672 1.47 26.92 39.89
N ASP A 673 1.65 26.78 41.20
CA ASP A 673 2.67 27.48 41.98
C ASP A 673 3.80 26.52 42.39
N LYS A 674 5.04 27.01 42.47
CA LYS A 674 6.19 26.17 42.86
C LYS A 674 6.09 25.80 44.34
N ILE A 675 6.34 24.53 44.67
CA ILE A 675 6.20 24.02 46.05
C ILE A 675 7.36 24.47 46.95
N SER A 676 8.59 24.58 46.39
CA SER A 676 9.80 25.02 47.10
C SER A 676 10.91 25.35 46.10
N ASP A 677 11.74 26.35 46.42
CA ASP A 677 12.92 26.71 45.61
C ASP A 677 13.98 25.60 45.54
N ASN A 678 14.00 24.68 46.52
CA ASN A 678 14.93 23.55 46.54
C ASN A 678 14.53 22.39 45.62
N ASP A 679 13.31 22.40 45.08
CA ASP A 679 12.78 21.34 44.19
C ASP A 679 11.98 21.99 43.03
N PRO A 680 12.68 22.69 42.11
CA PRO A 680 12.11 23.70 41.21
C PRO A 680 11.12 23.15 40.18
N LEU A 681 11.02 21.82 40.06
CA LEU A 681 10.16 21.13 39.10
C LEU A 681 8.87 20.57 39.72
N LYS A 682 8.61 20.87 41.00
CA LYS A 682 7.38 20.46 41.70
C LYS A 682 6.42 21.62 41.87
N TYR A 683 5.18 21.40 41.44
CA TYR A 683 4.15 22.43 41.43
C TYR A 683 2.85 22.00 42.11
N LYS A 684 2.08 22.98 42.58
CA LYS A 684 0.79 22.81 43.27
C LYS A 684 -0.25 23.74 42.66
N LEU A 685 -1.43 23.21 42.36
CA LEU A 685 -2.50 23.96 41.67
C LEU A 685 -3.18 24.98 42.59
N LEU A 686 -3.27 26.24 42.14
CA LEU A 686 -3.99 27.32 42.81
C LEU A 686 -5.47 27.36 42.37
N LYS A 687 -6.34 26.66 43.11
CA LYS A 687 -7.76 26.51 42.76
C LYS A 687 -8.63 27.76 43.01
N THR A 688 -8.15 28.70 43.82
CA THR A 688 -8.97 29.83 44.31
C THR A 688 -9.02 31.02 43.35
N LYS A 689 -8.06 31.13 42.43
CA LYS A 689 -7.98 32.21 41.45
C LYS A 689 -8.03 31.64 40.04
N THR A 690 -8.84 32.24 39.17
CA THR A 690 -8.92 31.88 37.75
C THR A 690 -8.09 32.85 36.93
N ALA A 691 -7.28 32.31 36.03
CA ALA A 691 -6.49 33.07 35.07
C ALA A 691 -7.14 33.08 33.69
N LEU A 692 -6.96 34.18 32.97
CA LEU A 692 -7.29 34.31 31.56
C LEU A 692 -6.00 34.57 30.79
N VAL A 693 -5.73 33.79 29.75
CA VAL A 693 -4.44 33.81 29.04
C VAL A 693 -4.67 33.80 27.53
N PRO A 694 -4.06 34.70 26.73
CA PRO A 694 -4.13 34.67 25.28
C PRO A 694 -3.60 33.35 24.70
N THR A 695 -4.26 32.82 23.67
CA THR A 695 -3.82 31.56 23.03
C THR A 695 -2.40 31.66 22.48
N LYS A 696 -1.98 32.84 22.02
CA LYS A 696 -0.63 33.15 21.52
C LYS A 696 0.47 33.08 22.59
N SER A 697 0.13 33.15 23.87
CA SER A 697 1.10 33.04 24.97
C SER A 697 1.45 31.59 25.32
N LEU A 698 0.88 30.61 24.61
CA LEU A 698 1.11 29.19 24.83
C LEU A 698 2.48 28.77 24.27
N LEU A 699 3.32 28.19 25.12
CA LEU A 699 4.65 27.71 24.76
C LEU A 699 4.68 26.21 24.49
N TYR A 700 4.02 25.43 25.37
CA TYR A 700 4.17 23.98 25.38
C TYR A 700 2.95 23.28 26.00
N ILE A 701 2.62 22.09 25.51
CA ILE A 701 1.58 21.23 26.09
C ILE A 701 2.23 20.02 26.76
N LEU A 702 1.99 19.85 28.05
CA LEU A 702 2.53 18.73 28.82
C LEU A 702 1.62 17.51 28.62
N ALA A 703 1.92 16.69 27.62
CA ALA A 703 1.09 15.55 27.21
C ALA A 703 1.12 14.36 28.19
N ASP A 704 2.21 14.20 28.94
CA ASP A 704 2.45 13.04 29.82
C ASP A 704 2.23 13.34 31.32
N VAL A 705 1.64 14.50 31.65
CA VAL A 705 1.40 14.91 33.04
C VAL A 705 -0.09 14.82 33.37
N ASP A 706 -0.44 13.97 34.33
CA ASP A 706 -1.79 13.93 34.89
C ASP A 706 -2.11 15.28 35.55
N ALA A 707 -3.27 15.86 35.23
CA ALA A 707 -3.72 17.16 35.72
C ALA A 707 -4.19 17.12 37.19
N SER A 708 -3.38 16.54 38.06
CA SER A 708 -3.56 16.38 39.50
C SER A 708 -3.27 17.68 40.26
N TYR A 709 -3.60 17.68 41.56
CA TYR A 709 -3.41 18.83 42.44
C TYR A 709 -1.94 19.20 42.66
N ARG A 710 -1.04 18.21 42.60
CA ARG A 710 0.41 18.39 42.59
C ARG A 710 0.96 17.69 41.37
N ILE A 711 1.91 18.33 40.69
CA ILE A 711 2.57 17.78 39.51
C ILE A 711 4.08 17.93 39.66
N THR A 712 4.83 17.02 39.03
CA THR A 712 6.28 17.10 38.92
C THR A 712 6.61 16.95 37.44
N ILE A 713 7.32 17.92 36.88
CA ILE A 713 7.77 17.86 35.49
C ILE A 713 9.17 17.24 35.43
N SER A 714 9.50 16.50 34.37
CA SER A 714 10.86 15.99 34.20
C SER A 714 11.81 17.12 33.80
N GLU A 715 13.10 16.96 34.10
CA GLU A 715 14.15 17.89 33.69
C GLU A 715 14.19 18.05 32.15
N ASP A 716 14.03 16.95 31.41
CA ASP A 716 13.92 16.98 29.95
C ASP A 716 12.74 17.86 29.46
N THR A 717 11.56 17.72 30.09
CA THR A 717 10.38 18.54 29.72
C THR A 717 10.61 20.01 30.04
N HIS A 718 11.30 20.31 31.16
CA HIS A 718 11.64 21.68 31.52
C HIS A 718 12.61 22.31 30.52
N LEU A 719 13.65 21.59 30.11
CA LEU A 719 14.62 22.05 29.10
C LEU A 719 13.95 22.23 27.73
N ASP A 720 12.99 21.37 27.37
CA ASP A 720 12.20 21.54 26.15
C ASP A 720 11.40 22.85 26.19
N ILE A 721 10.74 23.17 27.31
CA ILE A 721 9.99 24.44 27.47
C ILE A 721 10.93 25.65 27.35
N LEU A 722 12.07 25.63 28.03
CA LEU A 722 13.07 26.72 27.95
C LEU A 722 13.62 26.89 26.53
N SER A 723 13.86 25.79 25.81
CA SER A 723 14.31 25.87 24.42
C SER A 723 13.30 26.53 23.49
N VAL A 724 11.99 26.47 23.80
CA VAL A 724 10.97 27.17 23.04
C VAL A 724 11.01 28.68 23.33
N LEU A 725 11.23 29.06 24.59
CA LEU A 725 11.39 30.46 25.00
C LEU A 725 12.60 31.12 24.31
N ASP A 726 13.76 30.46 24.30
CA ASP A 726 14.99 30.95 23.66
C ASP A 726 14.87 31.14 22.13
N ASN A 727 13.85 30.54 21.50
CA ASN A 727 13.60 30.66 20.06
C ASN A 727 12.59 31.77 19.71
N LEU A 728 11.94 32.39 20.71
CA LEU A 728 10.95 33.45 20.54
C LEU A 728 11.52 34.87 20.68
N ASP A 729 12.74 34.99 21.23
CA ASP A 729 13.55 36.22 21.26
C ASP A 729 14.59 36.22 20.11
#